data_AF-A0A9N8ZXB3-F1
#
_entry.id   AF-A0A9N8ZXB3-F1
#
_cell.length_a   1.000
_cell.length_b   1.000
_cell.length_c   1.000
_cell.angle_alpha   90.00
_cell.angle_beta   90.00
_cell.angle_gamma   90.00
#
_symmetry.space_group_name_H-M   'P 1'
#
loop_
_entity.id
_entity.type
_entity.pdbx_description
1 polymer ?
#
loop_
_entity_poly.entity_id
_entity_poly.type
_entity_poly.pdbx_seq_one_letter_code
_entity_poly.pdbx_strand_id
1 'polypeptide(L)'
;MATTSEVVTSRIAYSASDLIYVIEPNSSKSSSKSQSTLELTQYQTQSKTNIFNKIPELETLHSISDPFSKLHVQLSKGSLISVIIPSNCSKNVLINSIPHLYKISNSNKNNHGGAIVIHVVLDKSDLNQLGDYTDVMALRQTGFALLHSNGLQESSDMALVAHSIALKTGISVIHFFDNESKKVAVLEQVVPRATNWTPLYLDVVSAFQNRNYWSVKLPLITCGQYGALEKGPIDAEVFALLNSNVPRRNFILGKGPLKSKSENIGGVNGQDDLENSALERPYIKMLNEIFSERLYIANSASKTNAGHLEAPYSTRTAADPEKRKKDIGLYAMNYGNVFVASVAMYSSYTQVLHALIEAERFKGPSIVLAYLPYHSEKDTTITVLKETKLAVDNGYWPLYRWNPELEKEGKEPFILDSERIKQELQSFLDRENHLTQLIRSRPNYSPLLTNSLESEVKSRQKSLAQSAYEKLLGGLTGPPLLILFGSDNGNAEGLARRLQKGAIARGVNARCLAMDDFPIEDITLEKNLVFICSTAGQGEFPQNAREFWKHVSTTTDISFTESRYAVFGLGDSHYWPREEDAIYYNKPGKDLDARLELLGGQSLIPLGLGDDQDADGYETAYQLHGVLKRNLRETIRGINRSLLDTLAACGDVNRNVMCNPNPLISEVHAEVQDFAKKISAHLSPRTSAYHEIWLDDKMVAGQAVQDFEPLYGPTYLPRKFKIAIAIPPNNDVDVFAHDLGYIAISDDNGKLLGYNVTVGGGMGMTHNNKKTYPNLGQLLGFSRPEQAIEIGEKVMLVQRDFGDRMNRKHARLKYTIDDRDLDWFRDEVESRLGYKMDPPKEYKFENNADRYGWTKGVDDKWHFCMYIENGRVIDSPGEAIKSGLREIAKVHKGDFRLTPNQHLILGNVSEQDKPQIEELLKKYKLDNLQFTGLRLNSMSCVALPTCGLAMAESERYLPTLVSKLEIIIEECGLRGDAITIRMTGCPNGCARPYVAEIACVGKALGTYNLYLGGGFYGQRLNKLYKESLKEEDILGELKPMLSRYAKERNDGERFGDFVIRMGYVKATKYGKDFHDL
;
A
#
# COMPACT_ATOMS: atom_id res chain seq x y z
N MET A 1 13.21 -27.17 -35.51
CA MET A 1 13.96 -25.96 -35.12
C MET A 1 14.00 -25.89 -33.61
N ALA A 2 15.05 -25.34 -33.00
CA ALA A 2 15.08 -25.14 -31.55
C ALA A 2 14.00 -24.10 -31.16
N THR A 3 13.18 -24.41 -30.15
CA THR A 3 12.09 -23.53 -29.70
C THR A 3 12.68 -22.35 -28.92
N THR A 4 12.55 -21.13 -29.45
CA THR A 4 13.00 -19.88 -28.80
C THR A 4 11.81 -19.08 -28.28
N SER A 5 12.03 -18.14 -27.36
CA SER A 5 10.98 -17.24 -26.85
C SER A 5 10.29 -16.46 -27.97
N GLU A 6 11.07 -16.10 -29.01
CA GLU A 6 10.59 -15.46 -30.23
C GLU A 6 9.58 -16.34 -30.99
N VAL A 7 9.90 -17.63 -31.19
CA VAL A 7 9.03 -18.58 -31.91
C VAL A 7 7.74 -18.86 -31.14
N VAL A 8 7.80 -19.04 -29.83
CA VAL A 8 6.59 -19.32 -29.02
C VAL A 8 5.67 -18.11 -28.96
N THR A 9 6.23 -16.91 -28.83
CA THR A 9 5.44 -15.68 -28.87
C THR A 9 4.78 -15.49 -30.24
N SER A 10 5.50 -15.77 -31.33
CA SER A 10 4.96 -15.73 -32.69
C SER A 10 3.78 -16.67 -32.90
N ARG A 11 3.79 -17.85 -32.28
CA ARG A 11 2.64 -18.79 -32.29
C ARG A 11 1.40 -18.19 -31.67
N ILE A 12 1.54 -17.58 -30.49
CA ILE A 12 0.43 -16.94 -29.79
C ILE A 12 -0.11 -15.74 -30.58
N ALA A 13 0.78 -14.90 -31.12
CA ALA A 13 0.41 -13.80 -32.00
C ALA A 13 -0.41 -14.28 -33.21
N TYR A 14 0.00 -15.39 -33.83
CA TYR A 14 -0.75 -16.02 -34.94
C TYR A 14 -2.12 -16.54 -34.50
N SER A 15 -2.20 -17.20 -33.35
CA SER A 15 -3.47 -17.71 -32.84
C SER A 15 -4.45 -16.61 -32.43
N ALA A 16 -3.98 -15.41 -32.07
CA ALA A 16 -4.79 -14.38 -31.44
C ALA A 16 -5.05 -13.11 -32.30
N SER A 17 -4.62 -13.08 -33.56
CA SER A 17 -4.68 -11.86 -34.41
C SER A 17 -5.32 -12.11 -35.77
N ASP A 18 -5.90 -11.06 -36.36
CA ASP A 18 -6.35 -11.05 -37.75
C ASP A 18 -5.20 -10.65 -38.70
N LEU A 19 -4.32 -9.74 -38.25
CA LEU A 19 -3.25 -9.16 -39.04
C LEU A 19 -1.95 -9.15 -38.22
N ILE A 20 -0.86 -9.62 -38.82
CA ILE A 20 0.45 -9.74 -38.17
C ILE A 20 1.49 -9.01 -39.00
N TYR A 21 2.17 -8.08 -38.36
CA TYR A 21 3.29 -7.35 -38.90
C TYR A 21 4.59 -7.87 -38.30
N VAL A 22 5.57 -8.21 -39.14
CA VAL A 22 6.94 -8.50 -38.68
C VAL A 22 7.89 -7.44 -39.21
N ILE A 23 8.64 -6.80 -38.32
CA ILE A 23 9.63 -5.79 -38.69
C ILE A 23 10.95 -6.47 -39.02
N GLU A 24 11.48 -6.26 -40.22
CA GLU A 24 12.72 -6.87 -40.71
C GLU A 24 13.79 -5.80 -41.00
N PRO A 25 15.08 -6.12 -40.84
CA PRO A 25 16.16 -5.15 -41.00
C PRO A 25 16.35 -4.82 -42.48
N ASN A 26 16.72 -3.56 -42.77
CA ASN A 26 16.94 -3.14 -44.15
C ASN A 26 18.38 -3.45 -44.58
N SER A 27 18.64 -4.67 -45.07
CA SER A 27 19.87 -4.97 -45.79
C SER A 27 19.60 -5.87 -46.99
N SER A 28 19.96 -5.38 -48.17
CA SER A 28 20.00 -6.15 -49.43
C SER A 28 21.12 -7.21 -49.46
N LYS A 29 21.72 -7.54 -48.30
CA LYS A 29 22.85 -8.47 -48.17
C LYS A 29 22.70 -9.53 -47.06
N SER A 30 21.61 -9.57 -46.30
CA SER A 30 21.34 -10.66 -45.34
C SER A 30 20.22 -11.57 -45.86
N SER A 31 20.56 -12.77 -46.29
CA SER A 31 19.62 -13.82 -46.71
C SER A 31 18.87 -14.51 -45.54
N SER A 32 18.93 -13.98 -44.33
CA SER A 32 18.31 -14.58 -43.14
C SER A 32 17.06 -13.82 -42.70
N LYS A 33 15.87 -14.33 -43.07
CA LYS A 33 14.59 -13.94 -42.45
C LYS A 33 14.63 -14.20 -40.94
N SER A 34 13.94 -13.39 -40.13
CA SER A 34 13.80 -13.65 -38.69
C SER A 34 13.15 -15.00 -38.41
N GLN A 35 13.36 -15.54 -37.20
CA GLN A 35 12.74 -16.81 -36.80
C GLN A 35 11.21 -16.67 -36.74
N SER A 36 10.73 -15.49 -36.33
CA SER A 36 9.32 -15.11 -36.37
C SER A 36 8.74 -15.25 -37.78
N THR A 37 9.38 -14.64 -38.80
CA THR A 37 8.90 -14.70 -40.19
C THR A 37 8.87 -16.12 -40.74
N LEU A 38 9.88 -16.94 -40.43
CA LEU A 38 9.92 -18.34 -40.88
C LEU A 38 8.78 -19.18 -40.26
N GLU A 39 8.54 -19.05 -38.96
CA GLU A 39 7.48 -19.78 -38.26
C GLU A 39 6.08 -19.35 -38.75
N LEU A 40 5.84 -18.04 -38.88
CA LEU A 40 4.55 -17.50 -39.31
C LEU A 40 4.24 -17.86 -40.78
N THR A 41 5.25 -17.80 -41.66
CA THR A 41 5.10 -18.22 -43.07
C THR A 41 4.76 -19.71 -43.14
N GLN A 42 5.34 -20.54 -42.27
CA GLN A 42 5.02 -21.97 -42.20
C GLN A 42 3.56 -22.19 -41.79
N TYR A 43 3.03 -21.46 -40.80
CA TYR A 43 1.62 -21.59 -40.43
C TYR A 43 0.65 -21.13 -41.52
N GLN A 44 1.00 -20.05 -42.21
CA GLN A 44 0.21 -19.54 -43.33
C GLN A 44 0.21 -20.55 -44.51
N THR A 45 1.36 -21.17 -44.82
CA THR A 45 1.48 -22.20 -45.88
C THR A 45 0.70 -23.48 -45.52
N GLN A 46 0.57 -23.78 -44.22
CA GLN A 46 -0.22 -24.88 -43.70
C GLN A 46 -1.72 -24.55 -43.57
N SER A 47 -2.16 -23.37 -44.00
CA SER A 47 -3.54 -22.88 -43.88
C SER A 47 -4.12 -23.02 -42.48
N LYS A 48 -3.28 -22.84 -41.43
CA LYS A 48 -3.76 -22.94 -40.05
C LYS A 48 -4.61 -21.73 -39.71
N THR A 49 -5.78 -21.99 -39.14
CA THR A 49 -6.68 -20.95 -38.64
C THR A 49 -6.26 -20.47 -37.25
N ASN A 50 -6.55 -19.20 -36.97
CA ASN A 50 -6.48 -18.63 -35.62
C ASN A 50 -7.69 -19.08 -34.77
N ILE A 51 -7.75 -18.64 -33.51
CA ILE A 51 -8.86 -18.98 -32.60
C ILE A 51 -10.22 -18.43 -33.03
N PHE A 52 -10.24 -17.53 -34.03
CA PHE A 52 -11.43 -16.95 -34.64
C PHE A 52 -11.80 -17.62 -35.98
N ASN A 53 -11.22 -18.78 -36.29
CA ASN A 53 -11.42 -19.55 -37.53
C ASN A 53 -11.07 -18.79 -38.82
N LYS A 54 -10.18 -17.80 -38.74
CA LYS A 54 -9.63 -17.07 -39.91
C LYS A 54 -8.16 -17.39 -40.09
N ILE A 55 -7.65 -17.28 -41.31
CA ILE A 55 -6.21 -17.34 -41.57
C ILE A 55 -5.67 -15.92 -41.40
N PRO A 56 -4.77 -15.65 -40.43
CA PRO A 56 -4.18 -14.32 -40.26
C PRO A 56 -3.43 -13.85 -41.51
N GLU A 57 -3.57 -12.57 -41.85
CA GLU A 57 -2.76 -11.93 -42.89
C GLU A 57 -1.38 -11.59 -42.33
N LEU A 58 -0.31 -11.95 -43.05
CA LEU A 58 1.08 -11.70 -42.66
C LEU A 58 1.71 -10.66 -43.59
N GLU A 59 2.17 -9.54 -43.04
CA GLU A 59 2.89 -8.49 -43.76
C GLU A 59 4.26 -8.25 -43.13
N THR A 60 5.28 -8.02 -43.95
CA THR A 60 6.64 -7.70 -43.47
C THR A 60 6.94 -6.22 -43.77
N LEU A 61 7.44 -5.50 -42.76
CA LEU A 61 7.78 -4.08 -42.87
C LEU A 61 9.28 -3.87 -42.63
N HIS A 62 9.87 -2.87 -43.29
CA HIS A 62 11.29 -2.54 -43.13
C HIS A 62 11.50 -1.34 -42.19
N SER A 63 12.58 -1.38 -41.40
CA SER A 63 12.85 -0.48 -40.28
C SER A 63 13.11 1.01 -40.58
N ILE A 64 13.15 1.46 -41.85
CA ILE A 64 13.50 2.86 -42.22
C ILE A 64 12.28 3.80 -42.22
N SER A 65 11.07 3.31 -42.43
CA SER A 65 9.84 4.09 -42.36
C SER A 65 9.10 3.76 -41.07
N ASP A 66 8.56 4.75 -40.35
CA ASP A 66 7.75 4.51 -39.14
C ASP A 66 6.65 3.47 -39.43
N PRO A 67 6.81 2.23 -38.95
CA PRO A 67 5.95 1.12 -39.36
C PRO A 67 4.54 1.25 -38.80
N PHE A 68 4.35 2.09 -37.77
CA PHE A 68 3.07 2.31 -37.11
C PHE A 68 2.20 3.37 -37.80
N SER A 69 2.76 4.11 -38.76
CA SER A 69 2.04 5.15 -39.52
C SER A 69 0.83 4.64 -40.30
N LYS A 70 0.85 3.39 -40.77
CA LYS A 70 -0.25 2.76 -41.54
C LYS A 70 -1.25 1.99 -40.66
N LEU A 71 -0.88 1.66 -39.42
CA LEU A 71 -1.67 0.78 -38.55
C LEU A 71 -2.94 1.44 -38.01
N HIS A 72 -2.95 2.77 -37.91
CA HIS A 72 -4.11 3.53 -37.43
C HIS A 72 -5.36 3.31 -38.30
N VAL A 73 -5.21 3.16 -39.63
CA VAL A 73 -6.32 2.92 -40.57
C VAL A 73 -6.88 1.50 -40.47
N GLN A 74 -6.07 0.52 -40.07
CA GLN A 74 -6.53 -0.86 -39.89
C GLN A 74 -7.17 -1.05 -38.50
N LEU A 75 -6.66 -0.35 -37.48
CA LEU A 75 -7.26 -0.35 -36.15
C LEU A 75 -8.67 0.25 -36.13
N SER A 76 -8.94 1.27 -36.95
CA SER A 76 -10.28 1.87 -37.06
C SER A 76 -11.31 0.95 -37.72
N LYS A 77 -10.88 -0.15 -38.37
CA LYS A 77 -11.76 -1.19 -38.92
C LYS A 77 -12.08 -2.31 -37.93
N GLY A 78 -11.57 -2.23 -36.70
CA GLY A 78 -11.82 -3.24 -35.66
C GLY A 78 -10.90 -4.46 -35.71
N SER A 79 -9.81 -4.43 -36.47
CA SER A 79 -8.89 -5.57 -36.61
C SER A 79 -8.04 -5.79 -35.36
N LEU A 80 -7.73 -7.07 -35.10
CA LEU A 80 -6.77 -7.49 -34.07
C LEU A 80 -5.37 -7.57 -34.67
N ILE A 81 -4.48 -6.67 -34.24
CA ILE A 81 -3.16 -6.49 -34.84
C ILE A 81 -2.06 -6.95 -33.88
N SER A 82 -1.17 -7.83 -34.37
CA SER A 82 0.11 -8.12 -33.73
C SER A 82 1.25 -7.46 -34.49
N VAL A 83 2.20 -6.87 -33.77
CA VAL A 83 3.47 -6.40 -34.34
C VAL A 83 4.61 -7.14 -33.64
N ILE A 84 5.46 -7.82 -34.39
CA ILE A 84 6.64 -8.51 -33.86
C ILE A 84 7.90 -7.77 -34.30
N ILE A 85 8.72 -7.39 -33.33
CA ILE A 85 9.99 -6.69 -33.51
C ILE A 85 11.11 -7.64 -33.05
N PRO A 86 11.83 -8.27 -34.00
CA PRO A 86 12.96 -9.13 -33.68
C PRO A 86 14.15 -8.34 -33.10
N SER A 87 15.07 -9.05 -32.45
CA SER A 87 16.17 -8.43 -31.69
C SER A 87 17.15 -7.61 -32.54
N ASN A 88 17.23 -7.91 -33.84
CA ASN A 88 18.05 -7.16 -34.80
C ASN A 88 17.37 -5.88 -35.34
N CYS A 89 16.13 -5.58 -34.92
CA CYS A 89 15.33 -4.44 -35.36
C CYS A 89 14.76 -3.58 -34.22
N SER A 90 14.94 -3.98 -32.96
CA SER A 90 14.44 -3.28 -31.77
C SER A 90 14.97 -1.84 -31.67
N LYS A 91 16.28 -1.68 -31.91
CA LYS A 91 17.00 -0.40 -31.84
C LYS A 91 16.49 0.58 -32.90
N ASN A 92 16.23 1.83 -32.49
CA ASN A 92 15.75 2.96 -33.31
C ASN A 92 14.28 2.89 -33.79
N VAL A 93 13.68 1.72 -33.98
CA VAL A 93 12.26 1.63 -34.43
C VAL A 93 11.32 2.14 -33.36
N LEU A 94 11.51 1.70 -32.11
CA LEU A 94 10.61 2.02 -31.00
C LEU A 94 10.58 3.52 -30.68
N ILE A 95 11.74 4.15 -30.57
CA ILE A 95 11.85 5.58 -30.24
C ILE A 95 11.23 6.45 -31.36
N ASN A 96 11.50 6.13 -32.62
CA ASN A 96 11.01 6.92 -33.76
C ASN A 96 9.48 6.84 -33.90
N SER A 97 8.86 5.76 -33.41
CA SER A 97 7.42 5.53 -33.50
C SER A 97 6.60 6.10 -32.34
N ILE A 98 7.24 6.71 -31.33
CA ILE A 98 6.54 7.34 -30.17
C ILE A 98 5.37 8.25 -30.59
N PRO A 99 5.50 9.16 -31.57
CA PRO A 99 4.38 10.03 -31.97
C PRO A 99 3.16 9.28 -32.49
N HIS A 100 3.35 8.17 -33.22
CA HIS A 100 2.26 7.38 -33.77
C HIS A 100 1.67 6.42 -32.73
N LEU A 101 2.48 5.93 -31.79
CA LEU A 101 2.00 5.16 -30.64
C LEU A 101 1.07 6.01 -29.76
N TYR A 102 1.37 7.30 -29.55
CA TYR A 102 0.44 8.22 -28.87
C TYR A 102 -0.91 8.34 -29.61
N LYS A 103 -0.89 8.44 -30.94
CA LYS A 103 -2.13 8.49 -31.76
C LYS A 103 -2.94 7.21 -31.61
N ILE A 104 -2.29 6.05 -31.66
CA ILE A 104 -2.91 4.73 -31.50
C ILE A 104 -3.53 4.56 -30.10
N SER A 105 -2.81 4.95 -29.04
CA SER A 105 -3.32 4.86 -27.66
C SER A 105 -4.54 5.75 -27.45
N ASN A 106 -4.53 6.97 -28.01
CA ASN A 106 -5.65 7.90 -27.89
C ASN A 106 -6.86 7.48 -28.74
N SER A 107 -6.66 6.87 -29.92
CA SER A 107 -7.78 6.41 -30.75
C SER A 107 -8.50 5.21 -30.17
N ASN A 108 -7.78 4.29 -29.51
CA ASN A 108 -8.40 3.11 -28.89
C ASN A 108 -9.27 3.45 -27.67
N LYS A 109 -8.98 4.56 -26.96
CA LYS A 109 -9.82 5.06 -25.85
C LYS A 109 -11.21 5.55 -26.31
N ASN A 110 -11.38 5.84 -27.61
CA ASN A 110 -12.63 6.32 -28.18
C ASN A 110 -13.47 5.19 -28.84
N ASN A 111 -13.30 3.94 -28.40
CA ASN A 111 -14.18 2.80 -28.72
C ASN A 111 -14.27 2.41 -30.22
N HIS A 112 -13.15 2.40 -30.95
CA HIS A 112 -13.12 2.03 -32.38
C HIS A 112 -12.92 0.52 -32.65
N GLY A 113 -13.14 -0.36 -31.65
CA GLY A 113 -13.27 -1.81 -31.84
C GLY A 113 -11.99 -2.61 -32.15
N GLY A 114 -10.85 -1.97 -32.45
CA GLY A 114 -9.58 -2.65 -32.75
C GLY A 114 -8.66 -2.81 -31.54
N ALA A 115 -7.82 -3.85 -31.53
CA ALA A 115 -6.84 -4.11 -30.47
C ALA A 115 -5.43 -4.33 -31.06
N ILE A 116 -4.40 -3.87 -30.36
CA ILE A 116 -3.00 -4.01 -30.79
C ILE A 116 -2.10 -4.53 -29.68
N VAL A 117 -1.26 -5.51 -30.03
CA VAL A 117 -0.19 -6.04 -29.19
C VAL A 117 1.14 -5.95 -29.93
N ILE A 118 2.16 -5.38 -29.28
CA ILE A 118 3.51 -5.26 -29.82
C ILE A 118 4.44 -6.20 -29.03
N HIS A 119 5.06 -7.15 -29.72
CA HIS A 119 6.01 -8.10 -29.18
C HIS A 119 7.44 -7.69 -29.51
N VAL A 120 8.28 -7.43 -28.51
CA VAL A 120 9.67 -6.98 -28.67
C VAL A 120 10.63 -8.03 -28.14
N VAL A 121 11.48 -8.57 -29.01
CA VAL A 121 12.54 -9.50 -28.63
C VAL A 121 13.78 -8.71 -28.22
N LEU A 122 14.32 -8.99 -27.03
CA LEU A 122 15.53 -8.36 -26.51
C LEU A 122 16.75 -9.27 -26.71
N ASP A 123 17.86 -8.71 -27.21
CA ASP A 123 19.11 -9.46 -27.38
C ASP A 123 19.98 -9.42 -26.11
N LYS A 124 20.49 -10.58 -25.68
CA LYS A 124 21.46 -10.72 -24.58
C LYS A 124 22.91 -10.76 -25.06
N SER A 125 23.17 -10.83 -26.37
CA SER A 125 24.50 -11.14 -26.92
C SER A 125 25.42 -9.92 -27.15
N ASP A 126 24.88 -8.70 -27.18
CA ASP A 126 25.68 -7.48 -27.28
C ASP A 126 26.07 -6.94 -25.88
N LEU A 127 27.34 -6.59 -25.69
CA LEU A 127 27.91 -5.96 -24.47
C LEU A 127 27.20 -4.65 -24.04
N ASN A 128 26.27 -4.12 -24.84
CA ASN A 128 25.42 -2.97 -24.54
C ASN A 128 24.04 -3.41 -24.01
N GLN A 129 24.01 -4.08 -22.86
CA GLN A 129 22.82 -4.62 -22.18
C GLN A 129 21.70 -3.59 -21.90
N LEU A 130 21.98 -2.28 -21.97
CA LEU A 130 21.03 -1.23 -21.60
C LEU A 130 20.23 -0.61 -22.76
N GLY A 131 20.61 -0.83 -24.03
CA GLY A 131 20.00 -0.14 -25.17
C GLY A 131 18.51 -0.45 -25.33
N ASP A 132 18.20 -1.73 -25.55
CA ASP A 132 16.83 -2.16 -25.91
C ASP A 132 15.85 -2.00 -24.74
N TYR A 133 16.30 -2.21 -23.50
CA TYR A 133 15.50 -1.93 -22.31
C TYR A 133 15.21 -0.43 -22.16
N THR A 134 16.18 0.44 -22.45
CA THR A 134 15.96 1.90 -22.41
C THR A 134 14.95 2.33 -23.46
N ASP A 135 15.02 1.77 -24.67
CA ASP A 135 14.08 2.05 -25.76
C ASP A 135 12.65 1.65 -25.41
N VAL A 136 12.44 0.45 -24.85
CA VAL A 136 11.11 0.01 -24.39
C VAL A 136 10.61 0.86 -23.22
N MET A 137 11.48 1.19 -22.26
CA MET A 137 11.09 2.03 -21.11
C MET A 137 10.71 3.45 -21.53
N ALA A 138 11.33 4.00 -22.58
CA ALA A 138 10.97 5.29 -23.15
C ALA A 138 9.54 5.31 -23.72
N LEU A 139 8.94 4.16 -24.02
CA LEU A 139 7.55 4.04 -24.50
C LEU A 139 6.52 4.12 -23.39
N ARG A 140 6.90 4.04 -22.10
CA ARG A 140 5.94 4.07 -20.98
C ARG A 140 5.02 5.30 -21.00
N GLN A 141 5.50 6.40 -21.56
CA GLN A 141 4.75 7.64 -21.70
C GLN A 141 3.63 7.59 -22.75
N THR A 142 3.66 6.64 -23.71
CA THR A 142 2.69 6.57 -24.82
C THR A 142 1.30 6.10 -24.41
N GLY A 143 1.13 5.59 -23.18
CA GLY A 143 -0.14 5.07 -22.67
C GLY A 143 -0.40 3.59 -22.96
N PHE A 144 0.57 2.86 -23.51
CA PHE A 144 0.51 1.41 -23.64
C PHE A 144 0.77 0.72 -22.29
N ALA A 145 0.13 -0.43 -22.07
CA ALA A 145 0.48 -1.32 -20.97
C ALA A 145 1.77 -2.08 -21.30
N LEU A 146 2.72 -2.14 -20.37
CA LEU A 146 3.99 -2.83 -20.55
C LEU A 146 3.99 -4.16 -19.78
N LEU A 147 4.30 -5.26 -20.46
CA LEU A 147 4.48 -6.59 -19.88
C LEU A 147 5.88 -7.11 -20.20
N HIS A 148 6.57 -7.62 -19.18
CA HIS A 148 7.88 -8.25 -19.34
C HIS A 148 7.76 -9.75 -19.08
N SER A 149 8.55 -10.55 -19.77
CA SER A 149 8.75 -11.97 -19.45
C SER A 149 10.20 -12.39 -19.60
N ASN A 150 10.58 -13.39 -18.81
CA ASN A 150 11.91 -13.99 -18.82
C ASN A 150 11.81 -15.50 -19.03
N GLY A 151 12.42 -15.97 -20.12
CA GLY A 151 12.41 -17.38 -20.49
C GLY A 151 11.20 -17.83 -21.31
N LEU A 152 11.28 -19.07 -21.81
CA LEU A 152 10.39 -19.58 -22.85
C LEU A 152 8.91 -19.65 -22.43
N GLN A 153 8.64 -20.21 -21.25
CA GLN A 153 7.27 -20.43 -20.75
C GLN A 153 6.60 -19.09 -20.41
N GLU A 154 7.31 -18.22 -19.69
CA GLU A 154 6.77 -16.91 -19.30
C GLU A 154 6.46 -16.06 -20.53
N SER A 155 7.27 -16.14 -21.58
CA SER A 155 7.01 -15.45 -22.86
C SER A 155 5.74 -15.97 -23.55
N SER A 156 5.46 -17.27 -23.48
CA SER A 156 4.20 -17.84 -23.97
C SER A 156 2.99 -17.32 -23.19
N ASP A 157 3.07 -17.39 -21.87
CA ASP A 157 1.96 -17.05 -20.98
C ASP A 157 1.66 -15.55 -21.02
N MET A 158 2.71 -14.72 -20.98
CA MET A 158 2.57 -13.27 -21.04
C MET A 158 2.14 -12.77 -22.42
N ALA A 159 2.49 -13.46 -23.50
CA ALA A 159 1.91 -13.17 -24.82
C ALA A 159 0.39 -13.39 -24.82
N LEU A 160 -0.10 -14.48 -24.24
CA LEU A 160 -1.54 -14.77 -24.16
C LEU A 160 -2.27 -13.76 -23.27
N VAL A 161 -1.65 -13.39 -22.14
CA VAL A 161 -2.15 -12.34 -21.25
C VAL A 161 -2.19 -10.98 -21.96
N ALA A 162 -1.15 -10.64 -22.74
CA ALA A 162 -1.10 -9.39 -23.50
C ALA A 162 -2.29 -9.27 -24.48
N HIS A 163 -2.56 -10.34 -25.24
CA HIS A 163 -3.71 -10.41 -26.14
C HIS A 163 -5.05 -10.34 -25.39
N SER A 164 -5.18 -11.04 -24.26
CA SER A 164 -6.40 -11.02 -23.44
C SER A 164 -6.69 -9.62 -22.87
N ILE A 165 -5.66 -8.91 -22.41
CA ILE A 165 -5.78 -7.52 -21.93
C ILE A 165 -6.20 -6.62 -23.09
N ALA A 166 -5.52 -6.68 -24.22
CA ALA A 166 -5.84 -5.85 -25.37
C ALA A 166 -7.28 -6.06 -25.86
N LEU A 167 -7.74 -7.31 -25.91
CA LEU A 167 -9.10 -7.67 -26.30
C LEU A 167 -10.17 -7.24 -25.31
N LYS A 168 -9.96 -7.48 -24.01
CA LYS A 168 -10.99 -7.22 -22.99
C LYS A 168 -11.12 -5.75 -22.60
N THR A 169 -10.01 -5.01 -22.68
CA THR A 169 -9.94 -3.65 -22.14
C THR A 169 -9.81 -2.58 -23.21
N GLY A 170 -9.48 -2.95 -24.46
CA GLY A 170 -9.13 -2.01 -25.52
C GLY A 170 -7.78 -1.30 -25.31
N ILE A 171 -7.07 -1.59 -24.21
CA ILE A 171 -5.77 -1.00 -23.91
C ILE A 171 -4.70 -1.66 -24.79
N SER A 172 -3.96 -0.86 -25.54
CA SER A 172 -2.82 -1.32 -26.34
C SER A 172 -1.69 -1.85 -25.45
N VAL A 173 -1.09 -3.00 -25.80
CA VAL A 173 -0.09 -3.68 -24.96
C VAL A 173 1.26 -3.82 -25.67
N ILE A 174 2.35 -3.59 -24.96
CA ILE A 174 3.71 -3.95 -25.38
C ILE A 174 4.20 -5.07 -24.47
N HIS A 175 4.51 -6.22 -25.06
CA HIS A 175 5.10 -7.37 -24.40
C HIS A 175 6.56 -7.51 -24.87
N PHE A 176 7.52 -7.41 -23.97
CA PHE A 176 8.95 -7.48 -24.28
C PHE A 176 9.62 -8.60 -23.48
N PHE A 177 10.57 -9.31 -24.10
CA PHE A 177 11.11 -10.55 -23.52
C PHE A 177 12.50 -10.91 -24.00
N ASP A 178 13.23 -11.66 -23.16
CA ASP A 178 14.60 -12.09 -23.43
C ASP A 178 14.67 -13.34 -24.34
N ASN A 179 15.65 -13.40 -25.24
CA ASN A 179 15.96 -14.59 -26.04
C ASN A 179 17.00 -15.49 -25.32
N GLU A 180 16.63 -16.72 -24.91
CA GLU A 180 17.47 -17.59 -24.05
C GLU A 180 18.53 -18.47 -24.77
N SER A 181 19.57 -18.81 -24.00
CA SER A 181 20.85 -19.46 -24.35
C SER A 181 20.78 -20.99 -24.59
N LYS A 182 21.65 -21.53 -25.46
CA LYS A 182 21.60 -22.93 -25.96
C LYS A 182 22.49 -23.97 -25.22
N LYS A 183 23.40 -23.57 -24.31
CA LYS A 183 24.39 -24.47 -23.67
C LYS A 183 24.70 -24.05 -22.22
N VAL A 184 24.97 -25.02 -21.33
CA VAL A 184 25.23 -24.80 -19.89
C VAL A 184 26.47 -25.58 -19.44
N ALA A 185 27.40 -24.95 -18.72
CA ALA A 185 28.55 -25.62 -18.10
C ALA A 185 28.44 -25.56 -16.56
N VAL A 186 28.54 -26.72 -15.91
CA VAL A 186 28.49 -26.85 -14.44
C VAL A 186 29.88 -27.23 -13.94
N LEU A 187 30.51 -26.36 -13.15
CA LEU A 187 31.85 -26.57 -12.60
C LEU A 187 31.79 -26.61 -11.07
N GLU A 188 32.29 -27.70 -10.48
CA GLU A 188 32.17 -27.93 -9.03
C GLU A 188 33.52 -28.22 -8.35
N GLN A 189 33.71 -27.75 -7.13
CA GLN A 189 34.89 -28.03 -6.28
C GLN A 189 34.65 -29.19 -5.30
N VAL A 190 34.18 -30.35 -5.77
CA VAL A 190 33.88 -31.50 -4.89
C VAL A 190 35.03 -32.51 -4.86
N VAL A 191 35.62 -32.73 -3.68
CA VAL A 191 36.60 -33.79 -3.40
C VAL A 191 36.31 -34.48 -2.05
N PRO A 192 36.26 -35.83 -1.97
CA PRO A 192 36.33 -36.81 -3.06
C PRO A 192 34.97 -37.09 -3.71
N ARG A 193 34.97 -37.59 -4.96
CA ARG A 193 33.76 -37.96 -5.70
C ARG A 193 33.23 -39.31 -5.19
N ALA A 194 32.06 -39.33 -4.56
CA ALA A 194 31.38 -40.58 -4.21
C ALA A 194 30.68 -41.24 -5.41
N THR A 195 30.40 -40.48 -6.47
CA THR A 195 29.56 -40.89 -7.61
C THR A 195 30.06 -40.31 -8.94
N ASN A 196 29.65 -40.90 -10.06
CA ASN A 196 29.96 -40.40 -11.42
C ASN A 196 29.36 -39.01 -11.72
N TRP A 197 28.38 -38.59 -10.93
CA TRP A 197 27.66 -37.33 -11.07
C TRP A 197 27.86 -36.50 -9.81
N THR A 198 28.03 -35.20 -9.97
CA THR A 198 28.18 -34.27 -8.86
C THR A 198 26.80 -33.71 -8.45
N PRO A 199 26.57 -33.35 -7.18
CA PRO A 199 25.25 -32.95 -6.68
C PRO A 199 24.65 -31.76 -7.45
N LEU A 200 25.44 -30.70 -7.71
CA LEU A 200 24.92 -29.54 -8.43
C LEU A 200 24.61 -29.88 -9.89
N TYR A 201 25.39 -30.75 -10.54
CA TYR A 201 25.04 -31.27 -11.86
C TYR A 201 23.71 -32.04 -11.85
N LEU A 202 23.46 -32.88 -10.85
CA LEU A 202 22.20 -33.60 -10.72
C LEU A 202 21.03 -32.66 -10.44
N ASP A 203 21.22 -31.64 -9.63
CA ASP A 203 20.20 -30.61 -9.37
C ASP A 203 19.87 -29.83 -10.65
N VAL A 204 20.90 -29.43 -11.40
CA VAL A 204 20.75 -28.73 -12.67
C VAL A 204 20.07 -29.63 -13.71
N VAL A 205 20.49 -30.89 -13.86
CA VAL A 205 19.85 -31.84 -14.79
C VAL A 205 18.42 -32.16 -14.36
N SER A 206 18.15 -32.38 -13.08
CA SER A 206 16.81 -32.63 -12.53
C SER A 206 15.88 -31.43 -12.75
N ALA A 207 16.38 -30.21 -12.58
CA ALA A 207 15.63 -28.99 -12.87
C ALA A 207 15.18 -28.92 -14.35
N PHE A 208 15.96 -29.50 -15.27
CA PHE A 208 15.60 -29.58 -16.69
C PHE A 208 14.84 -30.86 -17.07
N GLN A 209 14.98 -31.97 -16.34
CA GLN A 209 14.30 -33.24 -16.62
C GLN A 209 12.89 -33.34 -16.04
N ASN A 210 12.58 -32.66 -14.93
CA ASN A 210 11.26 -32.70 -14.27
C ASN A 210 10.15 -31.87 -14.96
N ARG A 211 10.33 -31.50 -16.23
CA ARG A 211 9.33 -30.76 -17.02
C ARG A 211 8.81 -31.61 -18.17
N ASN A 212 7.99 -32.61 -17.84
CA ASN A 212 7.30 -33.48 -18.80
C ASN A 212 6.08 -32.80 -19.46
N TYR A 213 6.27 -31.66 -20.10
CA TYR A 213 5.29 -31.14 -21.06
C TYR A 213 6.03 -30.61 -22.29
N TRP A 214 5.89 -31.37 -23.39
CA TRP A 214 6.44 -31.18 -24.75
C TRP A 214 7.86 -31.73 -25.02
N SER A 215 7.99 -32.36 -26.18
CA SER A 215 9.20 -32.98 -26.75
C SER A 215 10.28 -31.95 -27.12
N VAL A 216 10.80 -31.24 -26.12
CA VAL A 216 11.85 -30.22 -26.27
C VAL A 216 13.22 -30.85 -26.03
N LYS A 217 14.16 -30.61 -26.96
CA LYS A 217 15.54 -31.07 -26.85
C LYS A 217 16.23 -30.29 -25.71
N LEU A 218 16.64 -30.98 -24.65
CA LEU A 218 17.35 -30.41 -23.50
C LEU A 218 18.58 -29.58 -23.94
N PRO A 219 18.92 -28.48 -23.24
CA PRO A 219 20.16 -27.74 -23.51
C PRO A 219 21.37 -28.67 -23.35
N LEU A 220 22.46 -28.39 -24.08
CA LEU A 220 23.68 -29.19 -23.92
C LEU A 220 24.35 -28.83 -22.60
N ILE A 221 24.25 -29.70 -21.60
CA ILE A 221 24.84 -29.53 -20.27
C ILE A 221 26.17 -30.29 -20.19
N THR A 222 27.26 -29.58 -19.88
CA THR A 222 28.58 -30.17 -19.64
C THR A 222 28.98 -29.98 -18.18
N CYS A 223 29.76 -30.92 -17.63
CA CYS A 223 30.14 -30.94 -16.21
C CYS A 223 31.64 -31.21 -16.06
N GLY A 224 32.30 -30.43 -15.20
CA GLY A 224 33.71 -30.54 -14.86
C GLY A 224 34.03 -30.16 -13.42
N GLN A 225 35.26 -30.42 -12.98
CA GLN A 225 35.76 -30.02 -11.67
C GLN A 225 36.54 -28.71 -11.78
N TYR A 226 36.38 -27.85 -10.79
CA TYR A 226 37.15 -26.62 -10.65
C TYR A 226 38.30 -26.85 -9.66
N GLY A 227 39.54 -26.70 -10.10
CA GLY A 227 40.76 -26.93 -9.32
C GLY A 227 41.23 -25.70 -8.53
N ALA A 228 42.42 -25.76 -7.94
CA ALA A 228 43.01 -24.62 -7.22
C ALA A 228 43.38 -23.47 -8.18
N LEU A 229 42.97 -22.25 -7.82
CA LEU A 229 43.18 -21.01 -8.58
C LEU A 229 44.64 -20.53 -8.44
N GLU A 230 45.42 -20.60 -9.52
CA GLU A 230 46.55 -19.67 -9.74
C GLU A 230 46.19 -18.73 -10.90
N LYS A 231 46.67 -17.48 -10.84
CA LYS A 231 46.34 -16.41 -11.81
C LYS A 231 46.68 -16.83 -13.26
N GLY A 232 45.65 -17.21 -14.03
CA GLY A 232 45.69 -17.50 -15.46
C GLY A 232 44.29 -17.48 -16.08
N PRO A 233 44.14 -17.34 -17.42
CA PRO A 233 42.87 -17.04 -18.08
C PRO A 233 42.01 -18.31 -18.23
N ILE A 234 41.26 -18.65 -17.19
CA ILE A 234 40.29 -19.76 -17.17
C ILE A 234 39.21 -19.58 -18.23
N ASP A 235 38.92 -18.35 -18.62
CA ASP A 235 37.88 -17.98 -19.58
C ASP A 235 38.07 -18.70 -20.93
N ALA A 236 39.30 -18.78 -21.45
CA ALA A 236 39.55 -19.37 -22.76
C ALA A 236 39.22 -20.88 -22.82
N GLU A 237 39.49 -21.62 -21.74
CA GLU A 237 39.19 -23.05 -21.66
C GLU A 237 37.70 -23.31 -21.47
N VAL A 238 37.01 -22.47 -20.68
CA VAL A 238 35.53 -22.51 -20.54
C VAL A 238 34.85 -22.16 -21.87
N PHE A 239 35.35 -21.17 -22.61
CA PHE A 239 34.84 -20.82 -23.94
C PHE A 239 35.06 -21.94 -24.97
N ALA A 240 36.24 -22.57 -24.99
CA ALA A 240 36.50 -23.72 -25.85
C ALA A 240 35.56 -24.91 -25.53
N LEU A 241 35.26 -25.11 -24.25
CA LEU A 241 34.35 -26.15 -23.78
C LEU A 241 32.90 -25.90 -24.23
N LEU A 242 32.40 -24.66 -24.08
CA LEU A 242 31.06 -24.27 -24.52
C LEU A 242 30.93 -24.28 -26.06
N ASN A 243 32.02 -24.15 -26.81
CA ASN A 243 32.01 -24.26 -28.27
C ASN A 243 32.01 -25.71 -28.79
N SER A 244 32.34 -26.71 -27.97
CA SER A 244 32.24 -28.12 -28.35
C SER A 244 30.77 -28.54 -28.58
N ASN A 245 30.54 -29.38 -29.60
CA ASN A 245 29.23 -30.01 -29.86
C ASN A 245 29.10 -31.39 -29.20
N VAL A 246 30.18 -31.89 -28.59
CA VAL A 246 30.20 -33.12 -27.80
C VAL A 246 30.30 -32.74 -26.32
N PRO A 247 29.38 -33.20 -25.46
CA PRO A 247 29.46 -32.92 -24.03
C PRO A 247 30.67 -33.62 -23.45
N ARG A 248 31.73 -32.86 -23.14
CA ARG A 248 32.85 -33.37 -22.35
C ARG A 248 32.37 -33.58 -20.91
N ARG A 249 32.80 -34.68 -20.31
CA ARG A 249 32.50 -35.05 -18.92
C ARG A 249 33.84 -35.37 -18.25
N ASN A 250 33.96 -35.07 -16.96
CA ASN A 250 35.12 -35.44 -16.14
C ASN A 250 36.45 -34.77 -16.55
N PHE A 251 36.42 -33.46 -16.82
CA PHE A 251 37.65 -32.66 -16.96
C PHE A 251 37.88 -31.83 -15.69
N ILE A 252 39.13 -31.51 -15.40
CA ILE A 252 39.52 -30.59 -14.31
C ILE A 252 40.02 -29.31 -14.96
N LEU A 253 39.44 -28.17 -14.60
CA LEU A 253 39.95 -26.84 -14.91
C LEU A 253 40.85 -26.40 -13.75
N GLY A 254 42.17 -26.34 -13.96
CA GLY A 254 43.17 -25.99 -12.94
C GLY A 254 43.98 -27.19 -12.39
N LYS A 255 44.92 -26.97 -11.46
CA LYS A 255 45.81 -28.01 -10.90
C LYS A 255 45.16 -28.76 -9.71
N GLY A 256 44.85 -30.05 -9.88
CA GLY A 256 44.75 -31.13 -8.87
C GLY A 256 43.70 -31.03 -7.73
N PRO A 257 43.11 -32.16 -7.25
CA PRO A 257 42.11 -32.15 -6.18
C PRO A 257 42.69 -31.97 -4.76
N LEU A 258 42.02 -31.15 -3.92
CA LEU A 258 42.30 -30.92 -2.48
C LEU A 258 41.94 -32.17 -1.65
N LYS A 259 42.90 -32.79 -0.95
CA LYS A 259 42.64 -33.96 -0.07
C LYS A 259 41.87 -33.55 1.21
N SER A 260 40.71 -34.15 1.48
CA SER A 260 40.09 -34.21 2.82
C SER A 260 39.88 -35.66 3.28
N LYS A 261 39.96 -35.89 4.60
CA LYS A 261 40.01 -37.18 5.32
C LYS A 261 38.60 -37.75 5.63
N SER A 262 38.51 -39.10 5.64
CA SER A 262 37.58 -40.01 6.39
C SER A 262 36.05 -39.95 6.11
N GLU A 263 35.18 -40.99 6.21
CA GLU A 263 35.20 -42.46 6.40
C GLU A 263 33.74 -43.00 6.16
N ASN A 264 33.65 -44.21 5.60
CA ASN A 264 32.61 -45.28 5.47
C ASN A 264 31.09 -45.24 5.87
N ILE A 265 30.39 -46.22 5.23
CA ILE A 265 29.12 -46.98 5.50
C ILE A 265 27.86 -46.42 4.79
N GLY A 266 27.00 -47.12 4.02
CA GLY A 266 26.76 -48.51 3.60
C GLY A 266 25.30 -48.61 3.06
N GLY A 267 25.00 -49.34 1.97
CA GLY A 267 23.73 -49.25 1.20
C GLY A 267 22.65 -50.33 1.43
N VAL A 268 21.49 -50.20 0.77
CA VAL A 268 20.47 -51.27 0.52
C VAL A 268 19.70 -51.00 -0.81
N ASN A 269 19.44 -52.08 -1.57
CA ASN A 269 18.73 -52.17 -2.85
C ASN A 269 17.23 -52.55 -2.69
N GLY A 270 16.39 -52.13 -3.66
CA GLY A 270 15.47 -53.03 -4.41
C GLY A 270 14.01 -53.23 -3.95
N GLN A 271 13.08 -52.90 -4.88
CA GLN A 271 11.76 -53.51 -5.16
C GLN A 271 10.68 -53.58 -4.05
N ASP A 272 9.61 -52.79 -4.22
CA ASP A 272 8.20 -53.24 -4.08
C ASP A 272 7.24 -52.18 -4.65
N ASP A 273 6.47 -52.56 -5.67
CA ASP A 273 5.38 -51.80 -6.31
C ASP A 273 4.13 -52.72 -6.36
N LEU A 274 2.94 -52.11 -6.16
CA LEU A 274 1.56 -52.60 -6.46
C LEU A 274 0.78 -53.42 -5.41
N GLU A 275 0.07 -52.76 -4.47
CA GLU A 275 -1.18 -53.33 -3.90
C GLU A 275 -2.28 -52.35 -3.35
N ASN A 276 -2.11 -51.02 -3.34
CA ASN A 276 -3.04 -50.11 -2.65
C ASN A 276 -4.17 -49.47 -3.53
N SER A 277 -5.18 -50.23 -4.01
CA SER A 277 -6.38 -49.60 -4.65
C SER A 277 -7.75 -50.30 -4.50
N ALA A 278 -8.04 -50.99 -3.39
CA ALA A 278 -9.34 -51.67 -3.23
C ALA A 278 -10.54 -50.72 -2.93
N LEU A 279 -10.33 -49.64 -2.17
CA LEU A 279 -11.41 -48.76 -1.66
C LEU A 279 -11.85 -47.67 -2.66
N GLU A 280 -10.97 -47.22 -3.56
CA GLU A 280 -11.28 -46.18 -4.56
C GLU A 280 -11.94 -46.71 -5.84
N ARG A 281 -11.80 -48.01 -6.11
CA ARG A 281 -12.31 -48.66 -7.34
C ARG A 281 -13.80 -48.43 -7.63
N PRO A 282 -14.73 -48.47 -6.66
CA PRO A 282 -16.15 -48.22 -6.91
C PRO A 282 -16.43 -46.79 -7.38
N TYR A 283 -15.77 -45.79 -6.76
CA TYR A 283 -15.87 -44.38 -7.15
C TYR A 283 -15.32 -44.15 -8.55
N ILE A 284 -14.12 -44.65 -8.83
CA ILE A 284 -13.45 -44.44 -10.12
C ILE A 284 -14.23 -45.14 -11.24
N LYS A 285 -14.76 -46.35 -11.01
CA LYS A 285 -15.54 -47.08 -12.02
C LYS A 285 -16.85 -46.36 -12.33
N MET A 286 -17.58 -45.88 -11.33
CA MET A 286 -18.84 -45.15 -11.54
C MET A 286 -18.60 -43.80 -12.22
N LEU A 287 -17.55 -43.07 -11.84
CA LEU A 287 -17.19 -41.78 -12.44
C LEU A 287 -16.76 -41.92 -13.90
N ASN A 288 -15.99 -42.96 -14.23
CA ASN A 288 -15.57 -43.24 -15.61
C ASN A 288 -16.77 -43.55 -16.52
N GLU A 289 -17.74 -44.34 -16.05
CA GLU A 289 -18.96 -44.67 -16.82
C GLU A 289 -19.85 -43.44 -17.05
N ILE A 290 -20.01 -42.56 -16.05
CA ILE A 290 -20.92 -41.41 -16.15
C ILE A 290 -20.31 -40.25 -16.93
N PHE A 291 -19.02 -39.94 -16.74
CA PHE A 291 -18.42 -38.71 -17.27
C PHE A 291 -17.47 -38.94 -18.45
N SER A 292 -17.07 -40.19 -18.75
CA SER A 292 -16.20 -40.54 -19.88
C SER A 292 -15.04 -39.54 -20.07
N GLU A 293 -14.93 -38.87 -21.23
CA GLU A 293 -13.86 -37.91 -21.57
C GLU A 293 -13.90 -36.58 -20.79
N ARG A 294 -14.96 -36.30 -20.01
CA ARG A 294 -15.12 -35.07 -19.20
C ARG A 294 -14.63 -35.21 -17.75
N LEU A 295 -14.12 -36.39 -17.36
CA LEU A 295 -13.71 -36.65 -15.98
C LEU A 295 -12.26 -36.20 -15.69
N TYR A 296 -12.08 -35.39 -14.64
CA TYR A 296 -10.76 -35.09 -14.07
C TYR A 296 -10.73 -35.38 -12.56
N ILE A 297 -9.86 -36.29 -12.13
CA ILE A 297 -9.65 -36.61 -10.70
C ILE A 297 -8.38 -35.90 -10.21
N ALA A 298 -8.57 -34.92 -9.33
CA ALA A 298 -7.49 -34.07 -8.81
C ALA A 298 -6.52 -34.84 -7.89
N ASN A 299 -7.02 -35.77 -7.07
CA ASN A 299 -6.26 -36.47 -6.02
C ASN A 299 -6.33 -38.01 -6.15
N SER A 300 -5.93 -38.56 -7.30
CA SER A 300 -5.86 -40.03 -7.51
C SER A 300 -4.68 -40.65 -6.77
N ALA A 301 -4.86 -41.76 -6.04
CA ALA A 301 -3.80 -42.46 -5.31
C ALA A 301 -2.63 -42.94 -6.21
N SER A 302 -2.84 -43.10 -7.51
CA SER A 302 -1.83 -43.51 -8.49
C SER A 302 -0.91 -42.38 -9.02
N LYS A 303 -1.10 -41.13 -8.62
CA LYS A 303 -0.23 -40.00 -9.00
C LYS A 303 0.86 -39.81 -7.94
N THR A 304 2.13 -39.64 -8.35
CA THR A 304 3.29 -39.43 -7.45
C THR A 304 3.22 -38.15 -6.59
N ASN A 305 2.26 -37.26 -6.85
CA ASN A 305 1.94 -36.09 -6.02
C ASN A 305 0.71 -36.30 -5.12
N ALA A 306 0.15 -37.52 -5.03
CA ALA A 306 -0.74 -37.89 -3.95
C ALA A 306 0.11 -37.89 -2.69
N GLY A 307 0.07 -36.79 -1.93
CA GLY A 307 0.97 -36.57 -0.83
C GLY A 307 1.00 -37.79 0.10
N HIS A 308 2.16 -38.46 0.15
CA HIS A 308 2.54 -39.26 1.30
C HIS A 308 2.62 -38.29 2.48
N LEU A 309 1.48 -38.06 3.12
CA LEU A 309 1.34 -37.22 4.28
C LEU A 309 1.34 -38.16 5.48
N GLU A 310 2.43 -38.15 6.25
CA GLU A 310 2.68 -39.02 7.39
C GLU A 310 1.71 -38.85 8.59
N ALA A 311 0.54 -38.22 8.41
CA ALA A 311 -0.50 -38.16 9.45
C ALA A 311 -1.92 -37.99 8.86
N PRO A 312 -2.95 -38.68 9.41
CA PRO A 312 -4.33 -38.56 8.98
C PRO A 312 -4.87 -37.12 9.09
N TYR A 313 -5.74 -36.71 8.18
CA TYR A 313 -6.29 -35.34 8.13
C TYR A 313 -7.11 -34.97 9.39
N SER A 314 -7.69 -35.96 10.05
CA SER A 314 -8.46 -35.83 11.30
C SER A 314 -7.63 -35.37 12.49
N THR A 315 -6.36 -35.81 12.62
CA THR A 315 -5.50 -35.44 13.75
C THR A 315 -4.94 -34.02 13.64
N ARG A 316 -4.84 -33.45 12.42
CA ARG A 316 -4.44 -32.03 12.22
C ARG A 316 -5.49 -31.03 12.72
N THR A 317 -6.75 -31.45 12.81
CA THR A 317 -7.88 -30.57 13.16
C THR A 317 -8.09 -30.49 14.67
N ALA A 318 -7.64 -31.50 15.44
CA ALA A 318 -7.67 -31.44 16.90
C ALA A 318 -6.71 -30.38 17.49
N ALA A 319 -5.73 -29.93 16.71
CA ALA A 319 -4.71 -28.98 17.14
C ALA A 319 -5.12 -27.50 17.01
N ASP A 320 -6.15 -27.16 16.20
CA ASP A 320 -6.51 -25.77 15.92
C ASP A 320 -7.98 -25.61 15.45
N PRO A 321 -8.96 -25.49 16.38
CA PRO A 321 -10.40 -25.42 16.07
C PRO A 321 -10.84 -24.10 15.42
N GLU A 322 -10.04 -23.03 15.50
CA GLU A 322 -10.43 -21.67 15.08
C GLU A 322 -10.21 -21.39 13.58
N LYS A 323 -9.50 -22.27 12.87
CA LYS A 323 -9.37 -22.18 11.42
C LYS A 323 -10.67 -22.59 10.73
N ARG A 324 -11.53 -21.62 10.41
CA ARG A 324 -12.67 -21.83 9.49
C ARG A 324 -12.17 -22.47 8.19
N LYS A 325 -12.73 -23.64 7.86
CA LYS A 325 -12.49 -24.35 6.59
C LYS A 325 -12.73 -23.40 5.41
N LYS A 326 -11.83 -23.40 4.42
CA LYS A 326 -12.14 -22.87 3.08
C LYS A 326 -13.04 -23.88 2.38
N ASP A 327 -14.35 -23.69 2.45
CA ASP A 327 -15.31 -24.57 1.77
C ASP A 327 -15.37 -24.22 0.29
N ILE A 328 -14.66 -25.01 -0.51
CA ILE A 328 -14.58 -24.82 -1.97
C ILE A 328 -15.96 -24.91 -2.64
N GLY A 329 -16.92 -25.63 -2.04
CA GLY A 329 -18.29 -25.71 -2.52
C GLY A 329 -19.00 -24.38 -2.34
N LEU A 330 -18.89 -23.77 -1.15
CA LEU A 330 -19.47 -22.46 -0.87
C LEU A 330 -18.85 -21.34 -1.73
N TYR A 331 -17.53 -21.40 -1.97
CA TYR A 331 -16.88 -20.49 -2.91
C TYR A 331 -17.37 -20.68 -4.35
N ALA A 332 -17.57 -21.93 -4.78
CA ALA A 332 -18.03 -22.25 -6.12
C ALA A 332 -19.49 -21.78 -6.38
N MET A 333 -20.37 -21.84 -5.38
CA MET A 333 -21.75 -21.36 -5.50
C MET A 333 -21.85 -19.85 -5.80
N ASN A 334 -20.93 -19.04 -5.28
CA ASN A 334 -20.92 -17.59 -5.50
C ASN A 334 -20.65 -17.17 -6.95
N TYR A 335 -20.16 -18.06 -7.80
CA TYR A 335 -19.90 -17.76 -9.21
C TYR A 335 -21.17 -17.78 -10.09
N GLY A 336 -22.29 -18.30 -9.59
CA GLY A 336 -23.60 -18.19 -10.28
C GLY A 336 -23.79 -19.09 -11.50
N ASN A 337 -22.74 -19.75 -11.99
CA ASN A 337 -22.76 -20.52 -13.25
C ASN A 337 -22.09 -21.91 -13.15
N VAL A 338 -22.01 -22.46 -11.93
CA VAL A 338 -21.33 -23.73 -11.63
C VAL A 338 -22.33 -24.67 -10.95
N PHE A 339 -22.43 -25.94 -11.32
CA PHE A 339 -23.18 -26.88 -10.49
C PHE A 339 -22.32 -27.34 -9.31
N VAL A 340 -22.87 -27.36 -8.09
CA VAL A 340 -22.09 -27.77 -6.90
C VAL A 340 -22.88 -28.82 -6.12
N ALA A 341 -22.25 -29.97 -5.84
CA ALA A 341 -22.84 -30.99 -4.99
C ALA A 341 -21.86 -31.51 -3.95
N SER A 342 -22.38 -31.85 -2.77
CA SER A 342 -21.67 -32.56 -1.71
C SER A 342 -22.25 -33.98 -1.60
N VAL A 343 -21.39 -34.99 -1.70
CA VAL A 343 -21.79 -36.41 -1.80
C VAL A 343 -20.96 -37.31 -0.88
N ALA A 344 -21.58 -38.38 -0.39
CA ALA A 344 -20.90 -39.41 0.41
C ALA A 344 -21.48 -40.80 0.10
N MET A 345 -20.72 -41.63 -0.63
CA MET A 345 -21.20 -42.91 -1.19
C MET A 345 -21.64 -43.91 -0.12
N TYR A 346 -20.89 -43.97 0.99
CA TYR A 346 -21.19 -44.87 2.10
C TYR A 346 -22.31 -44.35 3.02
N SER A 347 -22.84 -43.15 2.79
CA SER A 347 -24.02 -42.62 3.50
C SER A 347 -25.31 -42.80 2.70
N SER A 348 -25.33 -42.39 1.42
CA SER A 348 -26.48 -42.57 0.54
C SER A 348 -26.06 -42.71 -0.92
N TYR A 349 -26.14 -43.93 -1.44
CA TYR A 349 -25.81 -44.22 -2.84
C TYR A 349 -26.76 -43.52 -3.81
N THR A 350 -28.05 -43.43 -3.46
CA THR A 350 -29.09 -42.77 -4.26
C THR A 350 -28.81 -41.28 -4.43
N GLN A 351 -28.37 -40.60 -3.35
CA GLN A 351 -28.05 -39.18 -3.40
C GLN A 351 -26.84 -38.91 -4.31
N VAL A 352 -25.81 -39.75 -4.23
CA VAL A 352 -24.64 -39.65 -5.11
C VAL A 352 -25.06 -39.78 -6.56
N LEU A 353 -25.89 -40.77 -6.89
CA LEU A 353 -26.34 -40.98 -8.26
C LEU A 353 -27.13 -39.77 -8.80
N HIS A 354 -28.05 -39.22 -8.00
CA HIS A 354 -28.81 -38.02 -8.39
C HIS A 354 -27.90 -36.81 -8.61
N ALA A 355 -26.95 -36.57 -7.70
CA ALA A 355 -25.99 -35.49 -7.80
C ALA A 355 -25.12 -35.61 -9.06
N LEU A 356 -24.66 -36.83 -9.41
CA LEU A 356 -23.83 -37.04 -10.59
C LEU A 356 -24.62 -36.91 -11.90
N ILE A 357 -25.88 -37.37 -11.94
CA ILE A 357 -26.73 -37.20 -13.13
C ILE A 357 -27.05 -35.71 -13.35
N GLU A 358 -27.35 -34.94 -12.30
CA GLU A 358 -27.54 -33.49 -12.43
C GLU A 358 -26.26 -32.78 -12.84
N ALA A 359 -25.11 -33.16 -12.27
CA ALA A 359 -23.80 -32.62 -12.65
C ALA A 359 -23.45 -32.88 -14.13
N GLU A 360 -23.83 -34.04 -14.66
CA GLU A 360 -23.59 -34.41 -16.07
C GLU A 360 -24.46 -33.61 -17.03
N ARG A 361 -25.75 -33.44 -16.69
CA ARG A 361 -26.72 -32.70 -17.50
C ARG A 361 -26.51 -31.19 -17.49
N PHE A 362 -25.87 -30.65 -16.44
CA PHE A 362 -25.63 -29.21 -16.31
C PHE A 362 -24.73 -28.67 -17.42
N LYS A 363 -25.16 -27.60 -18.07
CA LYS A 363 -24.44 -26.97 -19.20
C LYS A 363 -23.40 -25.96 -18.71
N GLY A 364 -22.46 -26.43 -17.90
CA GLY A 364 -21.38 -25.63 -17.32
C GLY A 364 -20.37 -26.48 -16.54
N PRO A 365 -19.41 -25.87 -15.83
CA PRO A 365 -18.53 -26.60 -14.92
C PRO A 365 -19.33 -27.15 -13.74
N SER A 366 -19.08 -28.42 -13.40
CA SER A 366 -19.72 -29.11 -12.27
C SER A 366 -18.66 -29.53 -11.26
N ILE A 367 -18.87 -29.18 -10.00
CA ILE A 367 -17.98 -29.50 -8.88
C ILE A 367 -18.73 -30.45 -7.93
N VAL A 368 -18.20 -31.65 -7.77
CA VAL A 368 -18.75 -32.65 -6.85
C VAL A 368 -17.73 -32.96 -5.76
N LEU A 369 -18.09 -32.67 -4.52
CA LEU A 369 -17.26 -32.88 -3.33
C LEU A 369 -17.61 -34.24 -2.72
N ALA A 370 -16.77 -35.23 -2.97
CA ALA A 370 -16.94 -36.58 -2.44
C ALA A 370 -16.19 -36.76 -1.12
N TYR A 371 -16.92 -37.14 -0.07
CA TYR A 371 -16.35 -37.42 1.24
C TYR A 371 -15.95 -38.89 1.39
N LEU A 372 -14.69 -39.11 1.79
CA LEU A 372 -14.15 -40.40 2.18
C LEU A 372 -13.22 -40.20 3.39
N PRO A 373 -13.56 -40.71 4.59
CA PRO A 373 -12.66 -40.65 5.74
C PRO A 373 -11.52 -41.66 5.57
N TYR A 374 -10.29 -41.24 5.86
CA TYR A 374 -9.09 -42.08 5.77
C TYR A 374 -8.26 -41.96 7.06
N HIS A 375 -8.06 -43.07 7.78
CA HIS A 375 -7.27 -43.10 9.03
C HIS A 375 -6.05 -44.02 8.95
N SER A 376 -6.11 -45.15 8.24
CA SER A 376 -4.95 -45.99 7.92
C SER A 376 -5.17 -46.87 6.68
N GLU A 377 -4.08 -47.35 6.07
CA GLU A 377 -4.08 -48.31 4.95
C GLU A 377 -4.75 -49.66 5.29
N LYS A 378 -5.04 -49.94 6.57
CA LYS A 378 -5.61 -51.20 7.06
C LYS A 378 -7.09 -51.08 7.48
N ASP A 379 -7.72 -49.93 7.26
CA ASP A 379 -9.10 -49.69 7.69
C ASP A 379 -10.08 -50.59 6.94
N THR A 380 -10.91 -51.34 7.67
CA THR A 380 -11.94 -52.17 7.05
C THR A 380 -13.06 -51.32 6.45
N THR A 381 -13.67 -51.81 5.36
CA THR A 381 -14.82 -51.14 4.70
C THR A 381 -15.98 -50.84 5.66
N ILE A 382 -16.16 -51.66 6.71
CA ILE A 382 -17.19 -51.48 7.73
C ILE A 382 -16.91 -50.25 8.61
N THR A 383 -15.64 -50.00 8.95
CA THR A 383 -15.22 -48.84 9.75
C THR A 383 -15.45 -47.55 8.97
N VAL A 384 -15.04 -47.51 7.70
CA VAL A 384 -15.23 -46.36 6.80
C VAL A 384 -16.72 -46.03 6.62
N LEU A 385 -17.57 -47.06 6.51
CA LEU A 385 -19.02 -46.88 6.38
C LEU A 385 -19.64 -46.26 7.64
N LYS A 386 -19.27 -46.74 8.84
CA LYS A 386 -19.78 -46.22 10.12
C LYS A 386 -19.40 -44.75 10.32
N GLU A 387 -18.14 -44.40 10.09
CA GLU A 387 -17.63 -43.03 10.21
C GLU A 387 -18.30 -42.07 9.21
N THR A 388 -18.46 -42.51 7.97
CA THR A 388 -19.13 -41.71 6.94
C THR A 388 -20.59 -41.43 7.30
N LYS A 389 -21.30 -42.44 7.82
CA LYS A 389 -22.69 -42.29 8.26
C LYS A 389 -22.80 -41.33 9.45
N LEU A 390 -21.91 -41.47 10.44
CA LEU A 390 -21.87 -40.60 11.62
C LEU A 390 -21.61 -39.13 11.25
N ALA A 391 -20.69 -38.88 10.31
CA ALA A 391 -20.37 -37.54 9.83
C ALA A 391 -21.55 -36.83 9.14
N VAL A 392 -22.36 -37.58 8.38
CA VAL A 392 -23.55 -37.04 7.70
C VAL A 392 -24.71 -36.86 8.69
N ASP A 393 -24.95 -37.83 9.57
CA ASP A 393 -26.07 -37.80 10.52
C ASP A 393 -25.89 -36.72 11.60
N ASN A 394 -24.64 -36.38 11.96
CA ASN A 394 -24.33 -35.29 12.90
C ASN A 394 -24.16 -33.92 12.22
N GLY A 395 -24.37 -33.82 10.91
CA GLY A 395 -24.27 -32.57 10.15
C GLY A 395 -22.85 -32.03 9.96
N TYR A 396 -21.82 -32.82 10.29
CA TYR A 396 -20.43 -32.47 10.03
C TYR A 396 -20.09 -32.44 8.52
N TRP A 397 -20.74 -33.31 7.74
CA TRP A 397 -20.68 -33.31 6.28
C TRP A 397 -22.10 -33.30 5.68
N PRO A 398 -22.68 -32.12 5.40
CA PRO A 398 -24.02 -32.04 4.85
C PRO A 398 -24.05 -32.50 3.39
N LEU A 399 -25.08 -33.27 3.03
CA LEU A 399 -25.34 -33.68 1.66
C LEU A 399 -26.30 -32.67 1.02
N TYR A 400 -25.84 -32.00 -0.03
CA TYR A 400 -26.61 -30.97 -0.72
C TYR A 400 -26.29 -30.93 -2.20
N ARG A 401 -27.18 -30.32 -2.97
CA ARG A 401 -27.02 -30.02 -4.39
C ARG A 401 -27.45 -28.57 -4.64
N TRP A 402 -26.65 -27.86 -5.40
CA TRP A 402 -26.91 -26.50 -5.84
C TRP A 402 -26.87 -26.44 -7.36
N ASN A 403 -28.02 -26.12 -7.95
CA ASN A 403 -28.18 -25.97 -9.39
C ASN A 403 -28.76 -24.58 -9.70
N PRO A 404 -27.94 -23.64 -10.20
CA PRO A 404 -28.41 -22.30 -10.53
C PRO A 404 -29.39 -22.24 -11.71
N GLU A 405 -29.52 -23.30 -12.52
CA GLU A 405 -30.51 -23.34 -13.61
C GLU A 405 -31.94 -23.51 -13.09
N LEU A 406 -32.13 -24.09 -11.90
CA LEU A 406 -33.47 -24.27 -11.30
C LEU A 406 -34.15 -22.94 -10.94
N GLU A 407 -33.36 -21.91 -10.64
CA GLU A 407 -33.87 -20.57 -10.36
C GLU A 407 -34.56 -19.96 -11.59
N LYS A 408 -34.07 -20.29 -12.79
CA LYS A 408 -34.68 -19.87 -14.07
C LYS A 408 -35.99 -20.59 -14.36
N GLU A 409 -36.20 -21.77 -13.76
CA GLU A 409 -37.45 -22.54 -13.83
C GLU A 409 -38.43 -22.19 -12.69
N GLY A 410 -38.08 -21.23 -11.81
CA GLY A 410 -38.90 -20.84 -10.66
C GLY A 410 -38.88 -21.86 -9.51
N LYS A 411 -37.88 -22.74 -9.44
CA LYS A 411 -37.66 -23.71 -8.36
C LYS A 411 -36.49 -23.28 -7.47
N GLU A 412 -36.46 -23.78 -6.24
CA GLU A 412 -35.38 -23.49 -5.30
C GLU A 412 -34.04 -24.07 -5.80
N PRO A 413 -32.99 -23.26 -5.98
CA PRO A 413 -31.72 -23.69 -6.55
C PRO A 413 -30.88 -24.53 -5.57
N PHE A 414 -31.16 -24.47 -4.27
CA PHE A 414 -30.47 -25.24 -3.24
C PHE A 414 -31.37 -26.35 -2.69
N ILE A 415 -30.87 -27.59 -2.73
CA ILE A 415 -31.57 -28.77 -2.23
C ILE A 415 -30.69 -29.44 -1.16
N LEU A 416 -31.23 -29.55 0.06
CA LEU A 416 -30.60 -30.28 1.17
C LEU A 416 -31.14 -31.71 1.22
N ASP A 417 -30.24 -32.69 1.03
CA ASP A 417 -30.58 -34.11 0.97
C ASP A 417 -30.38 -34.84 2.33
N SER A 418 -29.80 -34.19 3.34
CA SER A 418 -29.63 -34.74 4.70
C SER A 418 -30.97 -34.78 5.48
N GLU A 419 -31.59 -35.95 5.62
CA GLU A 419 -32.94 -36.10 6.22
C GLU A 419 -33.07 -35.61 7.67
N ARG A 420 -32.07 -35.87 8.53
CA ARG A 420 -32.15 -35.49 9.96
C ARG A 420 -32.14 -33.97 10.18
N ILE A 421 -31.30 -33.25 9.44
CA ILE A 421 -31.24 -31.78 9.47
C ILE A 421 -32.54 -31.17 8.94
N LYS A 422 -33.14 -31.82 7.93
CA LYS A 422 -34.43 -31.40 7.37
C LYS A 422 -35.59 -31.56 8.38
N GLN A 423 -35.60 -32.66 9.14
CA GLN A 423 -36.62 -32.90 10.19
C GLN A 423 -36.50 -31.92 11.37
N GLU A 424 -35.28 -31.60 11.82
CA GLU A 424 -35.06 -30.60 12.88
C GLU A 424 -35.52 -29.20 12.45
N LEU A 425 -35.17 -28.79 11.22
CA LEU A 425 -35.62 -27.52 10.64
C LEU A 425 -37.14 -27.45 10.49
N GLN A 426 -37.78 -28.55 10.08
CA GLN A 426 -39.23 -28.62 9.91
C GLN A 426 -39.97 -28.57 11.26
N SER A 427 -39.48 -29.29 12.27
CA SER A 427 -40.05 -29.26 13.63
C SER A 427 -39.95 -27.90 14.33
N PHE A 428 -38.98 -27.08 13.93
CA PHE A 428 -38.81 -25.71 14.40
C PHE A 428 -39.80 -24.73 13.73
N LEU A 429 -39.97 -24.83 12.41
CA LEU A 429 -40.94 -24.02 11.65
C LEU A 429 -42.39 -24.29 12.08
N ASP A 430 -42.71 -25.53 12.43
CA ASP A 430 -44.03 -25.91 12.94
C ASP A 430 -44.32 -25.30 14.34
N ARG A 431 -43.29 -25.11 15.18
CA ARG A 431 -43.44 -24.41 16.47
C ARG A 431 -43.71 -22.91 16.31
N GLU A 432 -43.08 -22.25 15.34
CA GLU A 432 -43.30 -20.82 15.09
C GLU A 432 -44.67 -20.51 14.46
N ASN A 433 -45.17 -21.39 13.58
CA ASN A 433 -46.53 -21.24 13.03
C ASN A 433 -47.59 -21.33 14.13
N HIS A 434 -47.36 -22.15 15.15
CA HIS A 434 -48.24 -22.24 16.31
C HIS A 434 -48.23 -20.96 17.16
N LEU A 435 -47.04 -20.34 17.32
CA LEU A 435 -46.88 -19.04 17.97
C LEU A 435 -47.58 -17.91 17.20
N THR A 436 -47.50 -17.95 15.88
CA THR A 436 -48.11 -16.96 14.98
C THR A 436 -49.64 -17.03 15.00
N GLN A 437 -50.23 -18.24 15.15
CA GLN A 437 -51.67 -18.40 15.36
C GLN A 437 -52.13 -17.90 16.74
N LEU A 438 -51.31 -18.07 17.79
CA LEU A 438 -51.58 -17.52 19.13
C LEU A 438 -51.58 -15.99 19.13
N ILE A 439 -50.68 -15.36 18.37
CA ILE A 439 -50.59 -13.90 18.25
C ILE A 439 -51.78 -13.33 17.45
N ARG A 440 -52.25 -14.04 16.42
CA ARG A 440 -53.49 -13.66 15.70
C ARG A 440 -54.76 -13.71 16.55
N SER A 441 -54.76 -14.42 17.67
CA SER A 441 -55.92 -14.57 18.56
C SER A 441 -56.21 -13.37 19.48
N ARG A 442 -55.35 -12.34 19.49
CA ARG A 442 -55.56 -11.10 20.29
C ARG A 442 -55.38 -9.83 19.45
N PRO A 443 -56.45 -9.33 18.82
CA PRO A 443 -56.44 -8.08 18.07
C PRO A 443 -57.03 -6.95 18.92
N ASN A 444 -56.31 -5.84 19.11
CA ASN A 444 -56.92 -4.53 19.36
C ASN A 444 -55.88 -3.42 19.16
N TYR A 445 -55.80 -2.92 17.93
CA TYR A 445 -56.06 -1.53 17.53
C TYR A 445 -55.76 -1.43 16.01
N SER A 446 -56.68 -0.82 15.30
CA SER A 446 -56.78 -0.65 13.84
C SER A 446 -57.26 0.80 13.62
N PRO A 447 -57.53 1.31 12.41
CA PRO A 447 -56.90 1.19 11.08
C PRO A 447 -56.55 2.60 10.53
N LEU A 448 -55.57 2.74 9.64
CA LEU A 448 -55.57 3.71 8.52
C LEU A 448 -54.16 3.76 7.92
N LEU A 449 -53.93 2.92 6.91
CA LEU A 449 -53.09 3.16 5.73
C LEU A 449 -52.91 1.82 5.00
N THR A 450 -54.01 1.34 4.45
CA THR A 450 -54.03 0.32 3.40
C THR A 450 -54.58 1.00 2.16
N ASN A 451 -53.72 1.25 1.18
CA ASN A 451 -53.94 0.92 -0.25
C ASN A 451 -53.03 1.74 -1.16
N SER A 452 -51.79 1.29 -1.23
CA SER A 452 -50.95 1.26 -2.43
C SER A 452 -49.73 0.44 -2.01
N LEU A 453 -49.15 -0.38 -2.89
CA LEU A 453 -47.94 -1.22 -2.68
C LEU A 453 -48.16 -2.71 -2.35
N GLU A 454 -49.02 -3.45 -3.05
CA GLU A 454 -49.09 -4.91 -2.84
C GLU A 454 -47.92 -5.73 -3.45
N SER A 455 -47.10 -5.17 -4.35
CA SER A 455 -45.87 -5.83 -4.85
C SER A 455 -44.61 -5.39 -4.11
N GLU A 456 -44.50 -4.10 -3.78
CA GLU A 456 -43.39 -3.57 -2.99
C GLU A 456 -43.47 -3.98 -1.52
N VAL A 457 -44.66 -4.07 -0.91
CA VAL A 457 -44.79 -4.53 0.49
C VAL A 457 -44.46 -6.01 0.63
N LYS A 458 -44.69 -6.86 -0.38
CA LYS A 458 -44.28 -8.28 -0.33
C LYS A 458 -42.76 -8.46 -0.45
N SER A 459 -42.12 -7.71 -1.35
CA SER A 459 -40.66 -7.65 -1.49
C SER A 459 -40.01 -7.07 -0.24
N ARG A 460 -40.58 -5.99 0.29
CA ARG A 460 -40.11 -5.28 1.49
C ARG A 460 -40.43 -6.03 2.77
N GLN A 461 -41.52 -6.80 2.86
CA GLN A 461 -41.79 -7.73 3.97
C GLN A 461 -40.88 -8.95 3.91
N LYS A 462 -40.56 -9.47 2.71
CA LYS A 462 -39.60 -10.59 2.56
C LYS A 462 -38.18 -10.12 2.88
N SER A 463 -37.81 -8.92 2.46
CA SER A 463 -36.54 -8.26 2.80
C SER A 463 -36.47 -7.80 4.26
N LEU A 464 -37.55 -7.30 4.85
CA LEU A 464 -37.64 -6.96 6.28
C LEU A 464 -37.68 -8.20 7.15
N ALA A 465 -38.33 -9.29 6.73
CA ALA A 465 -38.32 -10.57 7.42
C ALA A 465 -36.95 -11.24 7.29
N GLN A 466 -36.29 -11.16 6.13
CA GLN A 466 -34.95 -11.71 5.91
C GLN A 466 -33.87 -10.85 6.60
N SER A 467 -34.03 -9.52 6.63
CA SER A 467 -33.18 -8.61 7.40
C SER A 467 -33.45 -8.71 8.91
N ALA A 468 -34.70 -8.94 9.34
CA ALA A 468 -35.03 -9.22 10.73
C ALA A 468 -34.53 -10.61 11.14
N TYR A 469 -34.55 -11.61 10.26
CA TYR A 469 -34.02 -12.96 10.45
C TYR A 469 -32.48 -12.97 10.49
N GLU A 470 -31.82 -12.20 9.61
CA GLU A 470 -30.36 -11.97 9.63
C GLU A 470 -29.93 -11.12 10.82
N LYS A 471 -30.74 -10.14 11.25
CA LYS A 471 -30.55 -9.40 12.52
C LYS A 471 -30.82 -10.29 13.74
N LEU A 472 -31.75 -11.24 13.68
CA LEU A 472 -32.02 -12.22 14.75
C LEU A 472 -30.84 -13.19 14.88
N LEU A 473 -30.34 -13.73 13.76
CA LEU A 473 -29.18 -14.63 13.72
C LEU A 473 -27.89 -13.93 14.13
N GLY A 474 -27.73 -12.64 13.78
CA GLY A 474 -26.59 -11.82 14.20
C GLY A 474 -26.68 -11.30 15.64
N GLY A 475 -27.87 -11.17 16.22
CA GLY A 475 -28.10 -10.59 17.55
C GLY A 475 -28.26 -11.59 18.70
N LEU A 476 -28.65 -12.84 18.42
CA LEU A 476 -28.98 -13.83 19.46
C LEU A 476 -27.80 -14.70 19.93
N THR A 477 -26.60 -14.54 19.37
CA THR A 477 -25.43 -15.40 19.68
C THR A 477 -24.24 -14.67 20.31
N GLY A 478 -24.43 -13.41 20.72
CA GLY A 478 -23.43 -12.59 21.39
C GLY A 478 -23.62 -12.48 22.91
N PRO A 479 -22.55 -12.34 23.71
CA PRO A 479 -22.70 -11.99 25.13
C PRO A 479 -23.47 -10.66 25.26
N PRO A 480 -24.43 -10.54 26.19
CA PRO A 480 -25.19 -9.31 26.39
C PRO A 480 -24.29 -8.22 26.99
N LEU A 481 -24.42 -6.99 26.48
CA LEU A 481 -23.72 -5.81 26.96
C LEU A 481 -24.72 -4.65 27.07
N LEU A 482 -24.89 -4.09 28.26
CA LEU A 482 -25.67 -2.87 28.45
C LEU A 482 -24.72 -1.67 28.63
N ILE A 483 -24.92 -0.63 27.83
CA ILE A 483 -24.18 0.61 27.88
C ILE A 483 -25.13 1.71 28.37
N LEU A 484 -24.80 2.34 29.49
CA LEU A 484 -25.56 3.44 30.07
C LEU A 484 -24.74 4.73 29.99
N PHE A 485 -25.36 5.83 29.54
CA PHE A 485 -24.67 7.11 29.43
C PHE A 485 -25.35 8.25 30.17
N GLY A 486 -24.54 9.19 30.66
CA GLY A 486 -24.97 10.50 31.17
C GLY A 486 -24.28 11.61 30.39
N SER A 487 -25.03 12.50 29.76
CA SER A 487 -24.52 13.55 28.87
C SER A 487 -25.46 14.75 28.79
N ASP A 488 -24.95 15.96 29.05
CA ASP A 488 -25.71 17.22 28.84
C ASP A 488 -25.56 17.75 27.40
N ASN A 489 -24.32 17.71 26.86
CA ASN A 489 -24.00 18.27 25.53
C ASN A 489 -23.86 17.19 24.42
N GLY A 490 -24.32 15.96 24.67
CA GLY A 490 -24.23 14.85 23.71
C GLY A 490 -22.85 14.18 23.51
N ASN A 491 -21.77 14.66 24.14
CA ASN A 491 -20.42 14.08 24.00
C ASN A 491 -20.33 12.63 24.53
N ALA A 492 -20.79 12.40 25.77
CA ALA A 492 -20.82 11.05 26.36
C ALA A 492 -21.80 10.13 25.61
N GLU A 493 -22.92 10.67 25.13
CA GLU A 493 -23.87 9.94 24.29
C GLU A 493 -23.23 9.48 22.97
N GLY A 494 -22.50 10.37 22.29
CA GLY A 494 -21.78 10.05 21.06
C GLY A 494 -20.77 8.92 21.26
N LEU A 495 -20.02 8.94 22.36
CA LEU A 495 -19.06 7.90 22.71
C LEU A 495 -19.77 6.55 23.00
N ALA A 496 -20.86 6.58 23.75
CA ALA A 496 -21.65 5.39 24.08
C ALA A 496 -22.29 4.74 22.86
N ARG A 497 -22.87 5.53 21.95
CA ARG A 497 -23.41 5.03 20.68
C ARG A 497 -22.32 4.48 19.76
N ARG A 498 -21.13 5.07 19.77
CA ARG A 498 -19.96 4.56 19.04
C ARG A 498 -19.52 3.20 19.59
N LEU A 499 -19.45 3.05 20.91
CA LEU A 499 -19.14 1.78 21.58
C LEU A 499 -20.20 0.72 21.25
N GLN A 500 -21.48 1.08 21.31
CA GLN A 500 -22.60 0.19 20.97
C GLN A 500 -22.47 -0.35 19.54
N LYS A 501 -22.28 0.53 18.55
CA LYS A 501 -22.09 0.12 17.15
C LYS A 501 -20.87 -0.79 17.00
N GLY A 502 -19.78 -0.47 17.69
CA GLY A 502 -18.55 -1.28 17.70
C GLY A 502 -18.74 -2.66 18.34
N ALA A 503 -19.55 -2.77 19.39
CA ALA A 503 -19.86 -4.03 20.05
C ALA A 503 -20.78 -4.91 19.18
N ILE A 504 -21.85 -4.34 18.60
CA ILE A 504 -22.75 -5.05 17.67
C ILE A 504 -21.98 -5.58 16.47
N ALA A 505 -21.09 -4.77 15.89
CA ALA A 505 -20.26 -5.19 14.76
C ALA A 505 -19.33 -6.38 15.07
N ARG A 506 -18.99 -6.58 16.35
CA ARG A 506 -18.16 -7.69 16.84
C ARG A 506 -18.97 -8.90 17.32
N GLY A 507 -20.28 -8.90 17.07
CA GLY A 507 -21.17 -9.98 17.50
C GLY A 507 -21.48 -9.96 19.00
N VAL A 508 -21.41 -8.81 19.66
CA VAL A 508 -21.87 -8.61 21.05
C VAL A 508 -23.29 -8.05 21.01
N ASN A 509 -24.19 -8.56 21.83
CA ASN A 509 -25.56 -8.06 21.91
C ASN A 509 -25.61 -6.79 22.77
N ALA A 510 -25.30 -5.64 22.16
CA ALA A 510 -25.13 -4.37 22.87
C ALA A 510 -26.34 -3.43 22.79
N ARG A 511 -26.84 -2.99 23.95
CA ARG A 511 -27.89 -1.96 24.10
C ARG A 511 -27.28 -0.68 24.66
N CYS A 512 -27.79 0.47 24.24
CA CYS A 512 -27.34 1.78 24.69
C CYS A 512 -28.54 2.65 25.08
N LEU A 513 -28.56 3.14 26.31
CA LEU A 513 -29.65 3.94 26.89
C LEU A 513 -29.06 5.07 27.75
N ALA A 514 -29.80 6.16 27.95
CA ALA A 514 -29.44 7.11 29.00
C ALA A 514 -29.60 6.44 30.36
N MET A 515 -28.82 6.87 31.36
CA MET A 515 -28.84 6.26 32.69
C MET A 515 -30.24 6.34 33.33
N ASP A 516 -30.93 7.47 33.20
CA ASP A 516 -32.28 7.67 33.76
C ASP A 516 -33.39 6.95 32.96
N ASP A 517 -33.12 6.56 31.70
CA ASP A 517 -34.07 5.79 30.88
C ASP A 517 -34.08 4.29 31.21
N PHE A 518 -33.16 3.82 32.06
CA PHE A 518 -33.05 2.41 32.42
C PHE A 518 -33.66 2.13 33.81
N PRO A 519 -34.62 1.19 33.94
CA PRO A 519 -35.21 0.83 35.23
C PRO A 519 -34.17 0.17 36.13
N ILE A 520 -33.81 0.85 37.23
CA ILE A 520 -32.71 0.40 38.10
C ILE A 520 -32.96 -0.94 38.78
N GLU A 521 -34.22 -1.32 38.98
CA GLU A 521 -34.59 -2.64 39.54
C GLU A 521 -34.10 -3.79 38.66
N ASP A 522 -34.03 -3.58 37.35
CA ASP A 522 -33.62 -4.59 36.36
C ASP A 522 -32.10 -4.66 36.19
N ILE A 523 -31.32 -3.77 36.81
CA ILE A 523 -29.86 -3.69 36.56
C ILE A 523 -29.11 -4.94 37.04
N THR A 524 -29.65 -5.62 38.05
CA THR A 524 -29.10 -6.87 38.60
C THR A 524 -29.21 -8.05 37.63
N LEU A 525 -30.07 -7.97 36.61
CA LEU A 525 -30.22 -8.99 35.58
C LEU A 525 -29.13 -8.90 34.50
N GLU A 526 -28.39 -7.79 34.46
CA GLU A 526 -27.39 -7.52 33.43
C GLU A 526 -26.01 -7.99 33.87
N LYS A 527 -25.40 -8.88 33.08
CA LYS A 527 -24.09 -9.48 33.40
C LYS A 527 -22.90 -8.61 33.01
N ASN A 528 -23.01 -7.80 31.97
CA ASN A 528 -21.93 -6.91 31.52
C ASN A 528 -22.48 -5.50 31.31
N LEU A 529 -21.95 -4.55 32.07
CA LEU A 529 -22.38 -3.16 32.13
C LEU A 529 -21.23 -2.23 31.75
N VAL A 530 -21.50 -1.17 31.00
CA VAL A 530 -20.53 -0.10 30.73
C VAL A 530 -21.21 1.24 30.96
N PHE A 531 -20.58 2.09 31.78
CA PHE A 531 -21.06 3.42 32.10
C PHE A 531 -20.15 4.46 31.46
N ILE A 532 -20.73 5.43 30.74
CA ILE A 532 -20.01 6.58 30.19
C ILE A 532 -20.69 7.85 30.72
N CYS A 533 -20.01 8.62 31.55
CA CYS A 533 -20.62 9.76 32.22
C CYS A 533 -19.77 11.02 32.06
N SER A 534 -20.35 12.09 31.55
CA SER A 534 -19.72 13.42 31.57
C SER A 534 -19.89 14.10 32.93
N THR A 535 -18.99 15.01 33.24
CA THR A 535 -19.08 15.87 34.42
C THR A 535 -19.93 17.11 34.10
N ALA A 536 -20.97 17.38 34.90
CA ALA A 536 -21.84 18.55 34.72
C ALA A 536 -21.72 19.52 35.91
N GLY A 537 -21.74 20.83 35.65
CA GLY A 537 -21.66 21.85 36.71
C GLY A 537 -20.49 21.58 37.66
N GLN A 538 -20.65 21.81 38.97
CA GLN A 538 -19.60 21.58 39.99
C GLN A 538 -19.45 20.10 40.39
N GLY A 539 -19.18 19.24 39.41
CA GLY A 539 -19.01 17.80 39.61
C GLY A 539 -20.31 17.04 39.88
N GLU A 540 -21.43 17.56 39.37
CA GLU A 540 -22.73 16.89 39.39
C GLU A 540 -22.86 15.90 38.25
N PHE A 541 -23.80 14.96 38.39
CA PHE A 541 -24.21 14.10 37.28
C PHE A 541 -25.02 14.91 36.24
N PRO A 542 -24.88 14.60 34.94
CA PRO A 542 -25.68 15.17 33.86
C PRO A 542 -27.17 14.95 34.06
N GLN A 543 -28.01 15.79 33.45
CA GLN A 543 -29.47 15.80 33.68
C GLN A 543 -30.15 14.45 33.44
N ASN A 544 -29.64 13.66 32.49
CA ASN A 544 -30.12 12.32 32.12
C ASN A 544 -29.43 11.16 32.87
N ALA A 545 -28.74 11.47 33.98
CA ALA A 545 -28.13 10.49 34.88
C ALA A 545 -28.33 10.81 36.37
N ARG A 546 -29.11 11.84 36.70
CA ARG A 546 -29.27 12.33 38.09
C ARG A 546 -30.17 11.43 38.91
N GLU A 547 -31.27 10.95 38.32
CA GLU A 547 -32.21 10.09 39.02
C GLU A 547 -31.58 8.72 39.29
N PHE A 548 -30.88 8.18 38.30
CA PHE A 548 -30.11 6.95 38.40
C PHE A 548 -29.07 7.05 39.53
N TRP A 549 -28.25 8.10 39.54
CA TRP A 549 -27.25 8.29 40.59
C TRP A 549 -27.87 8.43 41.99
N LYS A 550 -28.99 9.15 42.12
CA LYS A 550 -29.69 9.29 43.40
C LYS A 550 -30.11 7.93 43.95
N HIS A 551 -30.61 7.02 43.11
CA HIS A 551 -31.00 5.68 43.55
C HIS A 551 -29.77 4.78 43.86
N VAL A 552 -28.73 4.80 43.03
CA VAL A 552 -27.50 4.00 43.26
C VAL A 552 -26.74 4.45 44.52
N SER A 553 -26.72 5.75 44.81
CA SER A 553 -26.00 6.32 45.95
C SER A 553 -26.68 6.07 47.29
N THR A 554 -28.02 5.99 47.34
CA THR A 554 -28.76 5.80 48.60
C THR A 554 -29.10 4.35 48.92
N THR A 555 -29.20 3.48 47.91
CA THR A 555 -29.73 2.12 48.08
C THR A 555 -28.66 1.15 48.59
N THR A 556 -29.01 0.34 49.59
CA THR A 556 -28.20 -0.78 50.11
C THR A 556 -28.66 -2.14 49.62
N ASP A 557 -29.84 -2.19 48.98
CA ASP A 557 -30.55 -3.44 48.64
C ASP A 557 -30.17 -3.99 47.25
N ILE A 558 -29.36 -3.26 46.47
CA ILE A 558 -28.92 -3.66 45.13
C ILE A 558 -27.50 -4.22 45.24
N SER A 559 -27.30 -5.44 44.77
CA SER A 559 -26.00 -6.11 44.74
C SER A 559 -25.53 -6.33 43.31
N PHE A 560 -24.30 -5.93 43.00
CA PHE A 560 -23.66 -6.11 41.69
C PHE A 560 -22.72 -7.33 41.65
N THR A 561 -22.78 -8.23 42.63
CA THR A 561 -21.83 -9.35 42.79
C THR A 561 -21.71 -10.26 41.56
N GLU A 562 -22.77 -10.40 40.78
CA GLU A 562 -22.81 -11.22 39.55
C GLU A 562 -22.61 -10.40 38.26
N SER A 563 -22.50 -9.07 38.37
CA SER A 563 -22.37 -8.15 37.24
C SER A 563 -20.92 -7.69 37.10
N ARG A 564 -20.44 -7.67 35.85
CA ARG A 564 -19.15 -7.09 35.50
C ARG A 564 -19.36 -5.70 34.91
N TYR A 565 -18.61 -4.70 35.38
CA TYR A 565 -18.83 -3.30 34.97
C TYR A 565 -17.54 -2.60 34.52
N ALA A 566 -17.68 -1.56 33.70
CA ALA A 566 -16.62 -0.61 33.41
C ALA A 566 -17.16 0.81 33.46
N VAL A 567 -16.38 1.76 33.96
CA VAL A 567 -16.76 3.18 33.99
C VAL A 567 -15.74 4.00 33.19
N PHE A 568 -16.26 4.92 32.38
CA PHE A 568 -15.48 5.93 31.69
C PHE A 568 -16.02 7.32 32.03
N GLY A 569 -15.24 8.09 32.80
CA GLY A 569 -15.53 9.48 33.10
C GLY A 569 -15.05 10.40 31.99
N LEU A 570 -15.86 11.39 31.63
CA LEU A 570 -15.44 12.54 30.83
C LEU A 570 -15.47 13.81 31.69
N GLY A 571 -14.39 14.57 31.66
CA GLY A 571 -14.22 15.78 32.45
C GLY A 571 -13.10 16.64 31.90
N ASP A 572 -13.07 17.88 32.33
CA ASP A 572 -12.06 18.87 31.94
C ASP A 572 -11.25 19.24 33.19
N SER A 573 -9.94 18.98 33.18
CA SER A 573 -9.05 19.26 34.30
C SER A 573 -8.78 20.75 34.53
N HIS A 574 -9.02 21.60 33.53
CA HIS A 574 -8.79 23.05 33.57
C HIS A 574 -10.07 23.87 33.72
N TYR A 575 -11.24 23.22 33.77
CA TYR A 575 -12.54 23.87 33.81
C TYR A 575 -12.77 24.75 35.05
N TRP A 576 -11.92 24.63 36.09
CA TRP A 576 -12.06 25.37 37.35
C TRP A 576 -10.85 26.27 37.67
N PRO A 577 -11.09 27.54 38.05
CA PRO A 577 -10.04 28.53 38.23
C PRO A 577 -9.22 28.40 39.52
N ARG A 578 -9.53 27.43 40.41
CA ARG A 578 -8.84 27.25 41.69
C ARG A 578 -8.34 25.82 41.85
N GLU A 579 -7.14 25.65 42.42
CA GLU A 579 -6.53 24.32 42.67
C GLU A 579 -7.41 23.42 43.56
N GLU A 580 -8.21 24.02 44.45
CA GLU A 580 -9.15 23.31 45.34
C GLU A 580 -10.32 22.63 44.60
N ASP A 581 -10.64 23.06 43.37
CA ASP A 581 -11.74 22.54 42.56
C ASP A 581 -11.33 21.36 41.65
N ALA A 582 -10.05 20.99 41.63
CA ALA A 582 -9.55 19.83 40.89
C ALA A 582 -10.21 18.50 41.33
N ILE A 583 -10.77 18.48 42.54
CA ILE A 583 -11.57 17.36 43.07
C ILE A 583 -12.79 17.04 42.20
N TYR A 584 -13.29 18.00 41.41
CA TYR A 584 -14.46 17.84 40.56
C TYR A 584 -14.13 17.23 39.20
N TYR A 585 -12.84 17.13 38.82
CA TYR A 585 -12.42 16.51 37.56
C TYR A 585 -12.86 15.04 37.51
N ASN A 586 -13.65 14.70 36.49
CA ASN A 586 -14.21 13.36 36.30
C ASN A 586 -15.01 12.80 37.49
N LYS A 587 -15.49 13.69 38.37
CA LYS A 587 -16.08 13.29 39.64
C LYS A 587 -17.26 12.32 39.52
N PRO A 588 -18.25 12.51 38.61
CA PRO A 588 -19.33 11.53 38.43
C PRO A 588 -18.83 10.14 38.02
N GLY A 589 -17.80 10.05 37.18
CA GLY A 589 -17.18 8.78 36.81
C GLY A 589 -16.49 8.10 38.00
N LYS A 590 -15.73 8.88 38.80
CA LYS A 590 -15.05 8.38 40.01
C LYS A 590 -16.03 7.93 41.10
N ASP A 591 -17.06 8.74 41.35
CA ASP A 591 -18.07 8.46 42.37
C ASP A 591 -18.89 7.21 41.99
N LEU A 592 -19.22 7.05 40.70
CA LEU A 592 -19.94 5.89 40.19
C LEU A 592 -19.11 4.61 40.31
N ASP A 593 -17.84 4.65 39.90
CA ASP A 593 -16.92 3.50 39.96
C ASP A 593 -16.72 3.02 41.41
N ALA A 594 -16.41 3.94 42.33
CA ALA A 594 -16.24 3.63 43.74
C ALA A 594 -17.53 3.05 44.37
N ARG A 595 -18.71 3.54 43.97
CA ARG A 595 -19.98 3.02 44.47
C ARG A 595 -20.30 1.63 43.93
N LEU A 596 -20.05 1.36 42.64
CA LEU A 596 -20.26 0.05 42.04
C LEU A 596 -19.33 -1.02 42.64
N GLU A 597 -18.10 -0.64 42.98
CA GLU A 597 -17.17 -1.50 43.71
C GLU A 597 -17.69 -1.84 45.12
N LEU A 598 -18.17 -0.84 45.88
CA LEU A 598 -18.75 -1.05 47.21
C LEU A 598 -20.00 -1.95 47.19
N LEU A 599 -20.77 -1.93 46.10
CA LEU A 599 -21.94 -2.79 45.92
C LEU A 599 -21.60 -4.19 45.37
N GLY A 600 -20.31 -4.53 45.27
CA GLY A 600 -19.81 -5.87 44.94
C GLY A 600 -19.55 -6.12 43.44
N GLY A 601 -19.63 -5.11 42.58
CA GLY A 601 -19.39 -5.25 41.14
C GLY A 601 -17.97 -5.70 40.81
N GLN A 602 -17.82 -6.52 39.76
CA GLN A 602 -16.49 -6.92 39.27
C GLN A 602 -16.04 -5.99 38.13
N SER A 603 -14.94 -5.26 38.31
CA SER A 603 -14.39 -4.39 37.27
C SER A 603 -13.93 -5.20 36.04
N LEU A 604 -14.46 -4.86 34.85
CA LEU A 604 -14.05 -5.41 33.55
C LEU A 604 -12.70 -4.84 33.10
N ILE A 605 -12.51 -3.53 33.34
CA ILE A 605 -11.31 -2.76 33.06
C ILE A 605 -11.22 -1.64 34.10
N PRO A 606 -10.00 -1.17 34.46
CA PRO A 606 -9.84 -0.04 35.36
C PRO A 606 -10.60 1.20 34.89
N LEU A 607 -11.05 2.03 35.84
CA LEU A 607 -11.70 3.32 35.58
C LEU A 607 -10.91 4.12 34.55
N GLY A 608 -11.57 4.43 33.42
CA GLY A 608 -11.02 5.32 32.43
C GLY A 608 -11.42 6.76 32.73
N LEU A 609 -10.44 7.67 32.70
CA LEU A 609 -10.63 9.10 32.93
C LEU A 609 -10.22 9.84 31.65
N GLY A 610 -11.19 10.34 30.89
CA GLY A 610 -10.95 11.22 29.76
C GLY A 610 -10.77 12.67 30.23
N ASP A 611 -9.71 13.31 29.76
CA ASP A 611 -9.47 14.74 29.94
C ASP A 611 -9.70 15.46 28.61
N ASP A 612 -10.59 16.45 28.60
CA ASP A 612 -10.78 17.32 27.44
C ASP A 612 -9.53 18.20 27.15
N GLN A 613 -8.57 18.23 28.08
CA GLN A 613 -7.31 18.98 27.99
C GLN A 613 -6.07 18.11 27.75
N ASP A 614 -6.24 16.82 27.43
CA ASP A 614 -5.12 15.91 27.16
C ASP A 614 -4.25 16.42 25.99
N ALA A 615 -2.93 16.45 26.19
CA ALA A 615 -1.96 17.15 25.35
C ALA A 615 -1.62 16.42 24.03
N ASP A 616 -2.06 15.16 23.86
CA ASP A 616 -1.68 14.32 22.73
C ASP A 616 -2.45 14.70 21.44
N GLY A 617 -1.89 15.67 20.71
CA GLY A 617 -2.24 15.90 19.31
C GLY A 617 -1.38 15.09 18.34
N TYR A 618 -2.02 14.56 17.29
CA TYR A 618 -1.42 13.82 16.19
C TYR A 618 -1.21 14.75 14.99
N GLU A 619 0.02 14.81 14.44
CA GLU A 619 0.30 15.09 13.02
C GLU A 619 1.82 15.19 12.77
N THR A 620 2.45 14.03 12.64
CA THR A 620 3.73 13.92 11.96
C THR A 620 3.73 12.65 11.11
N ALA A 621 4.23 12.74 9.87
CA ALA A 621 4.10 11.65 8.91
C ALA A 621 5.32 10.72 8.96
N TYR A 622 5.08 9.42 9.17
CA TYR A 622 6.06 8.36 8.97
C TYR A 622 5.87 7.70 7.61
N GLN A 623 6.93 7.11 7.06
CA GLN A 623 6.83 6.21 5.90
C GLN A 623 7.30 4.81 6.27
N LEU A 624 6.37 3.84 6.27
CA LEU A 624 6.72 2.42 6.29
C LEU A 624 6.91 1.90 4.86
N HIS A 625 8.09 1.37 4.59
CA HIS A 625 8.46 0.82 3.28
C HIS A 625 8.39 -0.71 3.29
N GLY A 626 8.07 -1.31 2.14
CA GLY A 626 8.12 -2.78 1.97
C GLY A 626 6.94 -3.56 2.56
N VAL A 627 5.80 -2.89 2.82
CA VAL A 627 4.58 -3.58 3.30
C VAL A 627 4.03 -4.47 2.19
N LEU A 628 4.06 -5.80 2.41
CA LEU A 628 3.49 -6.76 1.47
C LEU A 628 1.97 -6.55 1.34
N LYS A 629 1.42 -6.68 0.12
CA LYS A 629 -0.01 -6.44 -0.16
C LYS A 629 -0.94 -7.20 0.81
N ARG A 630 -0.63 -8.46 1.13
CA ARG A 630 -1.40 -9.28 2.07
C ARG A 630 -1.46 -8.72 3.50
N ASN A 631 -0.48 -7.91 3.89
CA ASN A 631 -0.36 -7.30 5.21
C ASN A 631 -0.84 -5.84 5.23
N LEU A 632 -1.17 -5.25 4.08
CA LEU A 632 -1.48 -3.81 3.97
C LEU A 632 -2.66 -3.40 4.86
N ARG A 633 -3.76 -4.16 4.81
CA ARG A 633 -4.95 -3.88 5.61
C ARG A 633 -4.67 -3.96 7.11
N GLU A 634 -3.98 -5.00 7.56
CA GLU A 634 -3.63 -5.13 8.99
C GLU A 634 -2.63 -4.06 9.43
N THR A 635 -1.71 -3.66 8.56
CA THR A 635 -0.78 -2.55 8.84
C THR A 635 -1.53 -1.24 9.04
N ILE A 636 -2.46 -0.89 8.13
CA ILE A 636 -3.29 0.32 8.26
C ILE A 636 -4.16 0.26 9.52
N ARG A 637 -4.75 -0.90 9.84
CA ARG A 637 -5.49 -1.12 11.09
C ARG A 637 -4.61 -0.94 12.32
N GLY A 638 -3.38 -1.45 12.29
CA GLY A 638 -2.42 -1.29 13.38
C GLY A 638 -2.04 0.17 13.62
N ILE A 639 -1.81 0.95 12.55
CA ILE A 639 -1.59 2.40 12.62
C ILE A 639 -2.81 3.09 13.24
N ASN A 640 -4.02 2.74 12.78
CA ASN A 640 -5.27 3.29 13.32
C ASN A 640 -5.52 2.96 14.79
N ARG A 641 -5.24 1.73 15.22
CA ARG A 641 -5.31 1.33 16.64
C ARG A 641 -4.31 2.10 17.52
N SER A 642 -3.27 2.65 16.92
CA SER A 642 -2.26 3.46 17.59
C SER A 642 -2.57 4.96 17.55
N LEU A 643 -3.85 5.33 17.29
CA LEU A 643 -4.33 6.70 17.21
C LEU A 643 -3.68 7.55 16.09
N LEU A 644 -3.17 6.90 15.05
CA LEU A 644 -2.65 7.54 13.84
C LEU A 644 -3.53 7.20 12.65
N ASP A 645 -3.60 8.05 11.63
CA ASP A 645 -4.27 7.72 10.39
C ASP A 645 -3.35 7.91 9.17
N THR A 646 -3.80 7.36 8.04
CA THR A 646 -3.14 7.49 6.73
C THR A 646 -4.06 8.13 5.70
N LEU A 647 -5.18 8.71 6.16
CA LEU A 647 -6.13 9.41 5.31
C LEU A 647 -5.43 10.66 4.75
N ALA A 648 -5.63 10.93 3.46
CA ALA A 648 -5.08 12.10 2.79
C ALA A 648 -3.53 12.30 2.84
N ALA A 649 -2.76 11.33 3.34
CA ALA A 649 -1.29 11.38 3.31
C ALA A 649 -0.75 11.47 1.85
N CYS A 650 -1.48 10.89 0.89
CA CYS A 650 -1.24 10.97 -0.55
C CYS A 650 -2.53 11.41 -1.29
N GLY A 651 -2.49 11.56 -2.62
CA GLY A 651 -3.68 11.90 -3.45
C GLY A 651 -3.74 13.35 -3.95
N ASP A 652 -4.88 13.83 -4.40
CA ASP A 652 -5.08 15.23 -4.80
C ASP A 652 -5.93 15.95 -3.75
N VAL A 653 -5.32 16.10 -2.58
CA VAL A 653 -5.88 16.55 -1.30
C VAL A 653 -4.88 17.47 -0.60
N ASN A 654 -5.31 18.15 0.46
CA ASN A 654 -4.39 18.72 1.44
C ASN A 654 -3.47 17.63 2.00
N ARG A 655 -2.20 17.98 2.20
CA ARG A 655 -1.19 17.13 2.85
C ARG A 655 -1.07 17.51 4.31
N ASN A 656 -0.27 16.75 5.05
CA ASN A 656 0.13 17.08 6.42
C ASN A 656 0.49 18.57 6.53
N VAL A 657 -0.11 19.26 7.48
CA VAL A 657 0.19 20.65 7.78
C VAL A 657 1.47 20.67 8.61
N MET A 658 2.50 21.37 8.16
CA MET A 658 3.75 21.47 8.90
C MET A 658 3.74 22.71 9.77
N CYS A 659 4.25 22.60 10.99
CA CYS A 659 4.58 23.73 11.86
C CYS A 659 5.95 23.50 12.51
N ASN A 660 6.55 24.53 13.10
CA ASN A 660 7.74 24.35 13.93
C ASN A 660 7.50 23.23 14.96
N PRO A 661 8.46 22.31 15.19
CA PRO A 661 8.18 21.07 15.91
C PRO A 661 8.27 21.19 17.43
N ASN A 662 8.49 22.37 18.03
CA ASN A 662 8.69 22.49 19.48
C ASN A 662 7.81 23.56 20.17
N PRO A 663 6.51 23.26 20.44
CA PRO A 663 5.47 24.17 20.95
C PRO A 663 5.76 24.91 22.26
N LEU A 664 6.78 24.52 23.01
CA LEU A 664 7.03 25.03 24.35
C LEU A 664 8.31 25.86 24.40
N ILE A 665 8.87 26.24 23.25
CA ILE A 665 9.98 27.19 23.18
C ILE A 665 9.50 28.63 23.48
N SER A 666 8.26 28.95 23.13
CA SER A 666 7.66 30.27 23.34
C SER A 666 6.15 30.13 23.50
N GLU A 667 5.52 31.04 24.24
CA GLU A 667 4.08 31.03 24.52
C GLU A 667 3.22 30.99 23.23
N VAL A 668 3.66 31.68 22.17
CA VAL A 668 3.01 31.70 20.85
C VAL A 668 2.94 30.32 20.18
N HIS A 669 3.89 29.45 20.47
CA HIS A 669 4.07 28.22 19.70
C HIS A 669 2.98 27.20 20.02
N ALA A 670 2.47 27.17 21.25
CA ALA A 670 1.29 26.37 21.59
C ALA A 670 0.04 26.81 20.79
N GLU A 671 -0.22 28.12 20.71
CA GLU A 671 -1.32 28.68 19.91
C GLU A 671 -1.16 28.35 18.42
N VAL A 672 0.06 28.46 17.89
CA VAL A 672 0.36 28.15 16.48
C VAL A 672 0.21 26.65 16.18
N GLN A 673 0.58 25.78 17.13
CA GLN A 673 0.41 24.34 16.96
C GLN A 673 -1.08 23.95 17.00
N ASP A 674 -1.86 24.54 17.89
CA ASP A 674 -3.31 24.36 17.93
C ASP A 674 -3.97 24.83 16.61
N PHE A 675 -3.54 25.98 16.08
CA PHE A 675 -3.96 26.43 14.75
C PHE A 675 -3.60 25.41 13.66
N ALA A 676 -2.40 24.84 13.67
CA ALA A 676 -1.98 23.81 12.71
C ALA A 676 -2.89 22.58 12.74
N LYS A 677 -3.25 22.10 13.93
CA LYS A 677 -4.20 20.98 14.11
C LYS A 677 -5.58 21.33 13.57
N LYS A 678 -6.10 22.51 13.93
CA LYS A 678 -7.44 22.98 13.52
C LYS A 678 -7.55 23.13 12.01
N ILE A 679 -6.56 23.74 11.34
CA ILE A 679 -6.60 23.89 9.88
C ILE A 679 -6.45 22.55 9.16
N SER A 680 -5.65 21.61 9.68
CA SER A 680 -5.54 20.27 9.10
C SER A 680 -6.83 19.48 9.21
N ALA A 681 -7.45 19.48 10.40
CA ALA A 681 -8.75 18.85 10.62
C ALA A 681 -9.86 19.47 9.75
N HIS A 682 -9.87 20.81 9.63
CA HIS A 682 -10.85 21.54 8.81
C HIS A 682 -10.75 21.18 7.32
N LEU A 683 -9.53 21.05 6.79
CA LEU A 683 -9.26 20.77 5.38
C LEU A 683 -9.15 19.28 5.05
N SER A 684 -9.39 18.38 6.01
CA SER A 684 -9.36 16.94 5.77
C SER A 684 -10.58 16.47 4.97
N PRO A 685 -10.43 15.51 4.03
CA PRO A 685 -11.57 14.94 3.30
C PRO A 685 -12.59 14.29 4.23
N ARG A 686 -13.89 14.46 3.95
CA ARG A 686 -15.00 13.92 4.74
C ARG A 686 -15.62 12.70 4.06
N THR A 687 -14.80 11.68 3.76
CA THR A 687 -15.21 10.44 3.08
C THR A 687 -15.30 9.25 4.04
N SER A 688 -16.31 8.39 3.86
CA SER A 688 -16.42 7.11 4.57
C SER A 688 -15.50 6.04 3.97
N ALA A 689 -15.06 6.21 2.72
CA ALA A 689 -14.34 5.19 1.96
C ALA A 689 -13.07 4.68 2.66
N TYR A 690 -12.34 5.54 3.39
CA TYR A 690 -11.16 5.09 4.15
C TYR A 690 -11.54 4.09 5.24
N HIS A 691 -12.61 4.35 5.98
CA HIS A 691 -13.12 3.44 7.01
C HIS A 691 -13.68 2.15 6.39
N GLU A 692 -14.46 2.26 5.31
CA GLU A 692 -15.08 1.11 4.64
C GLU A 692 -14.04 0.14 4.04
N ILE A 693 -13.00 0.67 3.41
CA ILE A 693 -11.99 -0.15 2.72
C ILE A 693 -11.02 -0.78 3.72
N TRP A 694 -10.54 0.00 4.70
CA TRP A 694 -9.41 -0.41 5.53
C TRP A 694 -9.82 -0.93 6.91
N LEU A 695 -10.90 -0.39 7.50
CA LEU A 695 -11.22 -0.62 8.91
C LEU A 695 -12.41 -1.57 9.09
N ASP A 696 -13.46 -1.50 8.27
CA ASP A 696 -14.61 -2.44 8.31
C ASP A 696 -14.24 -3.81 7.72
N ASP A 697 -14.94 -4.89 8.08
CA ASP A 697 -14.78 -6.26 7.56
C ASP A 697 -15.71 -6.60 6.38
N LYS A 698 -16.75 -5.80 6.13
CA LYS A 698 -17.64 -5.94 4.95
C LYS A 698 -17.37 -4.87 3.90
N MET A 699 -17.20 -5.28 2.64
CA MET A 699 -17.22 -4.36 1.50
C MET A 699 -18.67 -3.94 1.21
N VAL A 700 -18.95 -2.64 1.25
CA VAL A 700 -20.19 -2.08 0.69
C VAL A 700 -20.00 -1.95 -0.83
N ALA A 701 -19.94 -3.08 -1.54
CA ALA A 701 -19.79 -3.05 -2.99
C ALA A 701 -21.15 -2.83 -3.66
N GLY A 702 -21.30 -1.72 -4.39
CA GLY A 702 -22.23 -1.62 -5.52
C GLY A 702 -23.30 -0.53 -5.47
N GLN A 703 -23.59 0.09 -4.32
CA GLN A 703 -24.50 1.23 -4.20
C GLN A 703 -24.11 2.15 -3.03
N ALA A 704 -22.82 2.50 -2.92
CA ALA A 704 -22.42 3.55 -1.98
C ALA A 704 -23.20 4.82 -2.35
N VAL A 705 -24.01 5.32 -1.42
CA VAL A 705 -24.51 6.70 -1.47
C VAL A 705 -23.28 7.55 -1.74
N GLN A 706 -23.27 8.31 -2.83
CA GLN A 706 -22.11 9.11 -3.20
C GLN A 706 -21.73 9.99 -1.99
N ASP A 707 -20.55 9.74 -1.42
CA ASP A 707 -20.05 10.50 -0.27
C ASP A 707 -20.12 12.00 -0.58
N PHE A 708 -20.81 12.75 0.28
CA PHE A 708 -20.87 14.19 0.15
C PHE A 708 -19.57 14.81 0.67
N GLU A 709 -18.71 15.24 -0.25
CA GLU A 709 -17.49 15.99 0.05
C GLU A 709 -17.74 17.51 -0.04
N PRO A 710 -17.95 18.22 1.08
CA PRO A 710 -18.38 19.63 1.07
C PRO A 710 -17.34 20.58 0.48
N LEU A 711 -16.05 20.33 0.75
CA LEU A 711 -14.94 21.17 0.28
C LEU A 711 -14.34 20.65 -1.01
N TYR A 712 -14.05 19.35 -1.08
CA TYR A 712 -13.37 18.75 -2.22
C TYR A 712 -14.27 18.55 -3.43
N GLY A 713 -15.57 18.36 -3.21
CA GLY A 713 -16.49 17.95 -4.26
C GLY A 713 -16.13 16.59 -4.88
N PRO A 714 -16.85 16.16 -5.92
CA PRO A 714 -16.65 14.84 -6.53
C PRO A 714 -15.30 14.67 -7.23
N THR A 715 -14.62 15.77 -7.57
CA THR A 715 -13.37 15.76 -8.34
C THR A 715 -12.13 16.06 -7.51
N TYR A 716 -12.28 16.32 -6.20
CA TYR A 716 -11.16 16.66 -5.31
C TYR A 716 -10.32 17.84 -5.87
N LEU A 717 -9.07 18.04 -5.43
CA LEU A 717 -8.21 19.10 -5.98
C LEU A 717 -7.60 18.68 -7.33
N PRO A 718 -7.16 19.62 -8.18
CA PRO A 718 -6.40 19.31 -9.39
C PRO A 718 -5.07 18.61 -9.11
N ARG A 719 -4.46 18.91 -7.95
CA ARG A 719 -3.19 18.34 -7.49
C ARG A 719 -3.06 18.48 -5.98
N LYS A 720 -2.05 17.81 -5.39
CA LYS A 720 -1.65 17.96 -3.99
C LYS A 720 -1.53 19.43 -3.57
N PHE A 721 -2.03 19.73 -2.38
CA PHE A 721 -1.96 21.04 -1.73
C PHE A 721 -1.17 20.88 -0.43
N LYS A 722 -0.30 21.84 -0.10
CA LYS A 722 0.57 21.74 1.07
C LYS A 722 0.59 23.03 1.86
N ILE A 723 0.59 22.90 3.18
CA ILE A 723 0.56 24.01 4.12
C ILE A 723 1.76 23.92 5.06
N ALA A 724 2.40 25.07 5.31
CA ALA A 724 3.47 25.21 6.30
C ALA A 724 3.26 26.45 7.17
N ILE A 725 3.61 26.37 8.44
CA ILE A 725 3.46 27.46 9.41
C ILE A 725 4.80 27.69 10.09
N ALA A 726 5.38 28.87 9.90
CA ALA A 726 6.66 29.28 10.46
C ALA A 726 6.49 30.26 11.63
N ILE A 727 7.36 30.14 12.61
CA ILE A 727 7.46 31.02 13.78
C ILE A 727 8.83 31.69 13.74
N PRO A 728 8.90 32.97 13.32
CA PRO A 728 10.11 33.76 13.36
C PRO A 728 10.78 33.72 14.75
N PRO A 729 12.13 33.70 14.80
CA PRO A 729 13.05 33.86 13.67
C PRO A 729 13.37 32.56 12.91
N ASN A 730 12.67 31.46 13.13
CA ASN A 730 13.00 30.16 12.52
C ASN A 730 12.10 29.84 11.32
N ASN A 731 12.70 29.32 10.25
CA ASN A 731 11.99 28.83 9.06
C ASN A 731 12.41 27.39 8.70
N ASP A 732 12.64 26.55 9.70
CA ASP A 732 12.87 25.10 9.57
C ASP A 732 11.81 24.38 8.69
N VAL A 733 10.57 24.88 8.67
CA VAL A 733 9.46 24.38 7.83
C VAL A 733 9.59 24.70 6.33
N ASP A 734 10.52 25.58 5.93
CA ASP A 734 10.61 26.14 4.57
C ASP A 734 9.26 26.69 4.06
N VAL A 735 8.71 27.69 4.75
CA VAL A 735 7.35 28.20 4.49
C VAL A 735 7.11 28.56 3.02
N PHE A 736 8.10 29.16 2.36
CA PHE A 736 8.01 29.57 0.95
C PHE A 736 7.98 28.41 -0.06
N ALA A 737 8.25 27.17 0.36
CA ALA A 737 8.24 26.01 -0.53
C ALA A 737 6.85 25.36 -0.72
N HIS A 738 5.81 25.92 -0.09
CA HIS A 738 4.48 25.32 0.07
C HIS A 738 3.38 26.11 -0.67
N ASP A 739 2.27 25.43 -1.01
CA ASP A 739 1.18 26.07 -1.76
C ASP A 739 0.57 27.22 -0.93
N LEU A 740 0.42 27.00 0.37
CA LEU A 740 -0.02 27.98 1.36
C LEU A 740 0.96 27.99 2.54
N GLY A 741 1.30 29.17 3.03
CA GLY A 741 2.18 29.34 4.18
C GLY A 741 1.65 30.39 5.13
N TYR A 742 1.90 30.22 6.41
CA TYR A 742 1.61 31.19 7.47
C TYR A 742 2.90 31.53 8.20
N ILE A 743 3.17 32.82 8.40
CA ILE A 743 4.30 33.30 9.19
C ILE A 743 3.71 34.01 10.40
N ALA A 744 3.89 33.43 11.59
CA ALA A 744 3.37 33.98 12.83
C ALA A 744 4.00 35.36 13.11
N ILE A 745 3.15 36.32 13.49
CA ILE A 745 3.57 37.67 13.87
C ILE A 745 3.18 37.88 15.33
N SER A 746 4.17 38.18 16.16
CA SER A 746 3.99 38.42 17.58
C SER A 746 4.27 39.89 17.90
N ASP A 747 3.68 40.40 18.98
CA ASP A 747 4.07 41.70 19.53
C ASP A 747 5.33 41.62 20.40
N ASP A 748 5.78 42.77 20.90
CA ASP A 748 6.98 42.88 21.76
C ASP A 748 6.86 42.12 23.09
N ASN A 749 5.63 41.78 23.51
CA ASN A 749 5.36 41.00 24.71
C ASN A 749 5.26 39.49 24.41
N GLY A 750 5.47 39.07 23.15
CA GLY A 750 5.38 37.67 22.76
C GLY A 750 3.94 37.17 22.59
N LYS A 751 2.95 38.05 22.39
CA LYS A 751 1.57 37.64 22.08
C LYS A 751 1.34 37.54 20.58
N LEU A 752 0.66 36.49 20.13
CA LEU A 752 0.31 36.30 18.72
C LEU A 752 -0.68 37.38 18.24
N LEU A 753 -0.27 38.18 17.26
CA LEU A 753 -1.13 39.16 16.59
C LEU A 753 -1.88 38.58 15.40
N GLY A 754 -1.33 37.52 14.78
CA GLY A 754 -1.86 36.91 13.56
C GLY A 754 -0.75 36.37 12.66
N TYR A 755 -1.02 36.28 11.36
CA TYR A 755 -0.15 35.63 10.40
C TYR A 755 0.00 36.43 9.10
N ASN A 756 1.24 36.57 8.62
CA ASN A 756 1.44 36.85 7.20
C ASN A 756 1.16 35.59 6.38
N VAL A 757 0.33 35.70 5.36
CA VAL A 757 -0.07 34.59 4.49
C VAL A 757 0.76 34.60 3.22
N THR A 758 1.37 33.47 2.86
CA THR A 758 2.09 33.29 1.59
C THR A 758 1.40 32.27 0.71
N VAL A 759 1.39 32.46 -0.61
CA VAL A 759 0.74 31.53 -1.56
C VAL A 759 1.60 31.26 -2.80
N GLY A 760 1.47 30.08 -3.39
CA GLY A 760 2.07 29.76 -4.69
C GLY A 760 3.47 29.14 -4.65
N GLY A 761 3.93 28.64 -3.51
CA GLY A 761 5.19 27.89 -3.44
C GLY A 761 5.08 26.48 -4.02
N GLY A 762 6.18 25.97 -4.58
CA GLY A 762 6.24 24.57 -4.96
C GLY A 762 7.46 24.16 -5.77
N MET A 763 8.11 23.09 -5.35
CA MET A 763 9.43 22.67 -5.86
C MET A 763 9.41 21.87 -7.17
N GLY A 764 8.33 21.16 -7.49
CA GLY A 764 8.36 20.17 -8.58
C GLY A 764 8.55 20.78 -9.97
N MET A 765 9.50 20.22 -10.74
CA MET A 765 9.72 20.53 -12.15
C MET A 765 10.04 19.25 -12.95
N THR A 766 10.15 19.36 -14.28
CA THR A 766 10.59 18.29 -15.18
C THR A 766 11.85 18.74 -15.90
N HIS A 767 12.89 17.89 -15.93
CA HIS A 767 14.11 18.13 -16.70
C HIS A 767 13.78 18.44 -18.17
N ASN A 768 14.54 19.36 -18.76
CA ASN A 768 14.40 19.82 -20.14
C ASN A 768 13.02 20.40 -20.50
N ASN A 769 12.18 20.72 -19.51
CA ASN A 769 10.88 21.35 -19.74
C ASN A 769 10.81 22.70 -19.02
N LYS A 770 11.14 23.77 -19.74
CA LYS A 770 11.13 25.14 -19.23
C LYS A 770 9.74 25.63 -18.80
N LYS A 771 8.66 24.99 -19.25
CA LYS A 771 7.28 25.29 -18.79
C LYS A 771 7.03 24.84 -17.34
N THR A 772 7.97 24.11 -16.75
CA THR A 772 7.89 23.69 -15.36
C THR A 772 9.10 24.17 -14.59
N TYR A 773 8.89 24.79 -13.44
CA TYR A 773 9.94 25.44 -12.66
C TYR A 773 9.56 25.44 -11.17
N PRO A 774 10.51 25.36 -10.23
CA PRO A 774 10.22 25.64 -8.82
C PRO A 774 9.78 27.09 -8.64
N ASN A 775 8.93 27.36 -7.65
CA ASN A 775 8.52 28.73 -7.30
C ASN A 775 8.47 28.90 -5.78
N LEU A 776 8.63 30.14 -5.31
CA LEU A 776 8.48 30.54 -3.92
C LEU A 776 7.08 31.08 -3.66
N GLY A 777 6.58 30.87 -2.45
CA GLY A 777 5.35 31.49 -1.97
C GLY A 777 5.51 33.01 -1.89
N GLN A 778 4.51 33.73 -2.39
CA GLN A 778 4.46 35.20 -2.39
C GLN A 778 3.50 35.69 -1.30
N LEU A 779 3.78 36.83 -0.67
CA LEU A 779 2.92 37.40 0.37
C LEU A 779 1.57 37.83 -0.21
N LEU A 780 0.50 37.25 0.31
CA LEU A 780 -0.88 37.57 -0.06
C LEU A 780 -1.41 38.75 0.75
N GLY A 781 -1.19 38.72 2.07
CA GLY A 781 -1.70 39.69 3.05
C GLY A 781 -1.45 39.24 4.48
N PHE A 782 -2.00 39.96 5.44
CA PHE A 782 -2.03 39.63 6.87
C PHE A 782 -3.42 39.13 7.27
N SER A 783 -3.43 38.14 8.15
CA SER A 783 -4.61 37.47 8.69
C SER A 783 -4.59 37.56 10.22
N ARG A 784 -5.71 37.93 10.82
CA ARG A 784 -5.90 37.79 12.26
C ARG A 784 -6.10 36.31 12.62
N PRO A 785 -5.79 35.86 13.86
CA PRO A 785 -5.89 34.45 14.23
C PRO A 785 -7.26 33.83 13.92
N GLU A 786 -8.35 34.56 14.16
CA GLU A 786 -9.72 34.13 13.92
C GLU A 786 -10.09 33.98 12.44
N GLN A 787 -9.35 34.63 11.53
CA GLN A 787 -9.59 34.60 10.08
C GLN A 787 -8.79 33.48 9.37
N ALA A 788 -7.73 32.97 10.00
CA ALA A 788 -6.70 32.20 9.31
C ALA A 788 -7.23 30.89 8.69
N ILE A 789 -8.13 30.17 9.39
CA ILE A 789 -8.72 28.93 8.87
C ILE A 789 -9.60 29.22 7.64
N GLU A 790 -10.42 30.28 7.71
CA GLU A 790 -11.30 30.70 6.62
C GLU A 790 -10.50 31.08 5.37
N ILE A 791 -9.43 31.87 5.54
CA ILE A 791 -8.52 32.23 4.45
C ILE A 791 -7.90 30.98 3.81
N GLY A 792 -7.41 30.04 4.62
CA GLY A 792 -6.87 28.78 4.12
C GLY A 792 -7.88 27.97 3.30
N GLU A 793 -9.13 27.91 3.76
CA GLU A 793 -10.22 27.30 3.00
C GLU A 793 -10.44 28.01 1.66
N LYS A 794 -10.57 29.35 1.65
CA LYS A 794 -10.85 30.09 0.40
C LYS A 794 -9.71 29.97 -0.60
N VAL A 795 -8.45 30.02 -0.16
CA VAL A 795 -7.27 29.76 -1.01
C VAL A 795 -7.36 28.37 -1.64
N MET A 796 -7.69 27.33 -0.85
CA MET A 796 -7.84 25.97 -1.36
C MET A 796 -9.00 25.86 -2.37
N LEU A 797 -10.13 26.53 -2.12
CA LEU A 797 -11.28 26.53 -3.01
C LEU A 797 -11.01 27.24 -4.33
N VAL A 798 -10.27 28.37 -4.32
CA VAL A 798 -9.81 29.01 -5.56
C VAL A 798 -8.93 28.03 -6.36
N GLN A 799 -8.00 27.33 -5.70
CA GLN A 799 -7.20 26.31 -6.37
C GLN A 799 -8.04 25.15 -6.92
N ARG A 800 -9.06 24.71 -6.19
CA ARG A 800 -9.97 23.64 -6.62
C ARG A 800 -10.68 24.00 -7.93
N ASP A 801 -11.13 25.26 -8.03
CA ASP A 801 -12.01 25.73 -9.09
C ASP A 801 -11.23 26.17 -10.34
N PHE A 802 -10.05 26.78 -10.16
CA PHE A 802 -9.28 27.38 -11.24
C PHE A 802 -7.98 26.65 -11.61
N GLY A 803 -7.54 25.67 -10.82
CA GLY A 803 -6.35 24.90 -11.14
C GLY A 803 -6.51 23.99 -12.36
N ASP A 804 -5.48 23.90 -13.19
CA ASP A 804 -5.50 23.12 -14.43
C ASP A 804 -5.71 21.62 -14.14
N ARG A 805 -6.79 21.04 -14.69
CA ARG A 805 -7.11 19.61 -14.60
C ARG A 805 -6.77 18.83 -15.88
N MET A 806 -6.44 19.53 -16.97
CA MET A 806 -6.08 18.93 -18.25
C MET A 806 -4.61 18.54 -18.27
N ASN A 807 -3.73 19.38 -17.73
CA ASN A 807 -2.30 19.10 -17.64
C ASN A 807 -1.83 19.00 -16.18
N ARG A 808 -1.67 17.77 -15.70
CA ARG A 808 -1.21 17.48 -14.34
C ARG A 808 0.16 18.09 -13.98
N LYS A 809 1.04 18.34 -14.96
CA LYS A 809 2.34 19.00 -14.72
C LYS A 809 2.19 20.50 -14.43
N HIS A 810 1.04 21.07 -14.78
CA HIS A 810 0.65 22.48 -14.62
C HIS A 810 -0.44 22.69 -13.56
N ALA A 811 -0.86 21.62 -12.86
CA ALA A 811 -2.02 21.62 -11.97
C ALA A 811 -1.79 22.17 -10.55
N ARG A 812 -0.60 22.70 -10.23
CA ARG A 812 -0.25 23.20 -8.89
C ARG A 812 -0.56 24.69 -8.77
N LEU A 813 -0.87 25.15 -7.56
CA LEU A 813 -1.27 26.53 -7.28
C LEU A 813 -0.29 27.58 -7.82
N LYS A 814 1.01 27.29 -7.77
CA LYS A 814 2.03 28.17 -8.36
C LYS A 814 1.72 28.59 -9.80
N TYR A 815 1.25 27.66 -10.64
CA TYR A 815 0.93 27.94 -12.04
C TYR A 815 -0.39 28.69 -12.18
N THR A 816 -1.38 28.38 -11.35
CA THR A 816 -2.65 29.13 -11.32
C THR A 816 -2.41 30.60 -10.99
N ILE A 817 -1.52 30.89 -10.03
CA ILE A 817 -1.11 32.26 -9.71
C ILE A 817 -0.27 32.85 -10.85
N ASP A 818 0.67 32.09 -11.42
CA ASP A 818 1.51 32.58 -12.51
C ASP A 818 0.73 32.90 -13.80
N ASP A 819 -0.38 32.19 -14.06
CA ASP A 819 -1.24 32.39 -15.24
C ASP A 819 -2.19 33.58 -15.10
N ARG A 820 -2.59 33.90 -13.87
CA ARG A 820 -3.63 34.88 -13.56
C ARG A 820 -3.13 36.13 -12.83
N ASP A 821 -1.88 36.08 -12.37
CA ASP A 821 -1.22 37.03 -11.49
C ASP A 821 -1.73 37.02 -10.03
N LEU A 822 -0.87 37.49 -9.13
CA LEU A 822 -1.12 37.46 -7.67
C LEU A 822 -2.27 38.39 -7.27
N ASP A 823 -2.43 39.53 -7.94
CA ASP A 823 -3.48 40.49 -7.62
C ASP A 823 -4.86 39.93 -7.94
N TRP A 824 -5.03 39.28 -9.10
CA TRP A 824 -6.26 38.55 -9.41
C TRP A 824 -6.54 37.46 -8.38
N PHE A 825 -5.51 36.71 -7.98
CA PHE A 825 -5.67 35.65 -7.00
C PHE A 825 -6.13 36.22 -5.64
N ARG A 826 -5.57 37.35 -5.22
CA ARG A 826 -6.01 38.08 -4.02
C ARG A 826 -7.48 38.49 -4.14
N ASP A 827 -7.87 39.11 -5.25
CA ASP A 827 -9.24 39.57 -5.48
C ASP A 827 -10.25 38.41 -5.44
N GLU A 828 -9.93 37.24 -6.01
CA GLU A 828 -10.78 36.05 -5.95
C GLU A 828 -10.91 35.47 -4.54
N VAL A 829 -9.82 35.49 -3.76
CA VAL A 829 -9.85 35.06 -2.35
C VAL A 829 -10.68 36.04 -1.52
N GLU A 830 -10.42 37.35 -1.62
CA GLU A 830 -11.15 38.40 -0.90
C GLU A 830 -12.65 38.44 -1.27
N SER A 831 -12.98 38.21 -2.54
CA SER A 831 -14.36 38.08 -3.01
C SER A 831 -15.11 36.93 -2.32
N ARG A 832 -14.43 35.80 -2.09
CA ARG A 832 -14.99 34.64 -1.36
C ARG A 832 -15.04 34.82 0.15
N LEU A 833 -14.18 35.67 0.71
CA LEU A 833 -14.15 36.04 2.13
C LEU A 833 -15.23 37.09 2.45
N GLY A 834 -15.54 37.97 1.51
CA GLY A 834 -16.42 39.12 1.74
C GLY A 834 -15.74 40.29 2.45
N TYR A 835 -14.42 40.24 2.64
CA TYR A 835 -13.60 41.32 3.22
C TYR A 835 -12.20 41.33 2.60
N LYS A 836 -11.51 42.47 2.74
CA LYS A 836 -10.12 42.64 2.30
C LYS A 836 -9.13 42.22 3.38
N MET A 837 -8.02 41.62 2.96
CA MET A 837 -6.93 41.25 3.86
C MET A 837 -6.12 42.50 4.24
N ASP A 838 -5.59 42.50 5.47
CA ASP A 838 -4.69 43.57 5.91
C ASP A 838 -3.33 43.47 5.18
N PRO A 839 -2.55 44.56 5.08
CA PRO A 839 -1.19 44.50 4.52
C PRO A 839 -0.26 43.60 5.36
N PRO A 840 0.69 42.87 4.75
CA PRO A 840 1.68 42.08 5.48
C PRO A 840 2.45 42.92 6.50
N LYS A 841 2.73 42.34 7.67
CA LYS A 841 3.53 42.95 8.74
C LYS A 841 5.02 42.60 8.60
N GLU A 842 5.89 43.32 9.29
CA GLU A 842 7.33 43.03 9.29
C GLU A 842 7.64 41.72 10.02
N TYR A 843 8.65 40.99 9.53
CA TYR A 843 9.17 39.76 10.13
C TYR A 843 10.63 39.56 9.71
N LYS A 844 11.37 38.73 10.46
CA LYS A 844 12.75 38.39 10.15
C LYS A 844 13.02 36.91 10.45
N PHE A 845 13.61 36.20 9.49
CA PHE A 845 14.17 34.87 9.72
C PHE A 845 15.68 34.95 9.91
N GLU A 846 16.19 34.16 10.85
CA GLU A 846 17.62 34.06 11.18
C GLU A 846 18.14 32.62 11.13
N ASN A 847 17.25 31.62 11.01
CA ASN A 847 17.67 30.22 10.93
C ASN A 847 16.69 29.34 10.12
N ASN A 848 17.21 28.26 9.53
CA ASN A 848 16.48 27.18 8.85
C ASN A 848 16.79 25.78 9.45
N ALA A 849 17.77 25.70 10.34
CA ALA A 849 18.20 24.46 10.98
C ALA A 849 17.31 24.09 12.18
N ASP A 850 17.37 22.81 12.55
CA ASP A 850 16.83 22.34 13.82
C ASP A 850 17.69 22.82 15.01
N ARG A 851 17.10 22.79 16.21
CA ARG A 851 17.79 23.14 17.47
C ARG A 851 18.32 21.88 18.14
N TYR A 852 19.47 21.39 17.68
CA TYR A 852 20.10 20.17 18.18
C TYR A 852 20.43 20.23 19.67
N GLY A 853 20.29 19.09 20.36
CA GLY A 853 20.62 18.94 21.77
C GLY A 853 19.49 19.36 22.71
N TRP A 854 19.84 19.55 23.98
CA TRP A 854 18.91 19.92 25.02
C TRP A 854 18.55 21.40 24.95
N THR A 855 17.25 21.69 24.87
CA THR A 855 16.67 23.02 25.01
C THR A 855 15.64 23.00 26.13
N LYS A 856 15.64 24.02 26.98
CA LYS A 856 14.63 24.17 28.05
C LYS A 856 13.44 24.96 27.50
N GLY A 857 12.23 24.45 27.72
CA GLY A 857 10.97 25.11 27.36
C GLY A 857 10.50 26.13 28.41
N VAL A 858 9.43 26.85 28.10
CA VAL A 858 8.78 27.83 28.99
C VAL A 858 8.02 27.16 30.14
N ASP A 859 7.70 25.88 30.01
CA ASP A 859 6.99 25.05 31.02
C ASP A 859 7.95 24.35 31.98
N ASP A 860 9.20 24.80 32.07
CA ASP A 860 10.29 24.19 32.83
C ASP A 860 10.65 22.75 32.43
N LYS A 861 10.14 22.23 31.32
CA LYS A 861 10.54 20.93 30.76
C LYS A 861 11.69 21.05 29.76
N TRP A 862 12.30 19.93 29.45
CA TRP A 862 13.41 19.81 28.53
C TRP A 862 12.99 19.11 27.23
N HIS A 863 13.64 19.52 26.15
CA HIS A 863 13.46 18.92 24.83
C HIS A 863 14.83 18.55 24.25
N PHE A 864 14.99 17.34 23.74
CA PHE A 864 16.23 16.89 23.11
C PHE A 864 16.02 16.65 21.62
N CYS A 865 16.60 17.48 20.76
CA CYS A 865 16.62 17.23 19.31
C CYS A 865 17.86 16.42 18.94
N MET A 866 17.66 15.19 18.47
CA MET A 866 18.73 14.33 18.00
C MET A 866 18.92 14.42 16.50
N TYR A 867 20.14 14.28 16.03
CA TYR A 867 20.42 14.14 14.61
C TYR A 867 20.12 12.69 14.15
N ILE A 868 19.34 12.56 13.08
CA ILE A 868 19.13 11.28 12.40
C ILE A 868 19.44 11.49 10.92
N GLU A 869 20.49 10.84 10.43
CA GLU A 869 20.91 11.00 9.04
C GLU A 869 19.80 10.56 8.08
N ASN A 870 19.30 11.52 7.28
CA ASN A 870 18.18 11.37 6.36
C ASN A 870 16.88 10.83 6.99
N GLY A 871 16.71 10.95 8.31
CA GLY A 871 15.54 10.43 9.04
C GLY A 871 15.36 8.91 8.96
N ARG A 872 16.41 8.15 8.61
CA ARG A 872 16.33 6.69 8.50
C ARG A 872 16.47 6.02 9.87
N VAL A 873 15.32 5.64 10.45
CA VAL A 873 15.29 4.88 11.71
C VAL A 873 15.42 3.38 11.44
N ILE A 874 16.65 2.87 11.55
CA ILE A 874 16.99 1.45 11.42
C ILE A 874 18.13 1.10 12.38
N ASP A 875 18.21 -0.16 12.80
CA ASP A 875 19.40 -0.67 13.49
C ASP A 875 20.43 -1.12 12.43
N SER A 876 21.65 -0.61 12.56
CA SER A 876 22.81 -0.92 11.72
C SER A 876 23.96 -1.43 12.60
N PRO A 877 24.96 -2.15 12.04
CA PRO A 877 26.13 -2.56 12.80
C PRO A 877 26.82 -1.35 13.47
N GLY A 878 26.81 -1.30 14.80
CA GLY A 878 27.43 -0.22 15.59
C GLY A 878 26.50 0.95 15.96
N GLU A 879 25.28 1.00 15.42
CA GLU A 879 24.26 2.03 15.64
C GLU A 879 22.87 1.39 15.81
N ALA A 880 22.32 1.42 17.02
CA ALA A 880 21.05 0.79 17.34
C ALA A 880 19.94 1.83 17.50
N ILE A 881 19.72 2.66 16.47
CA ILE A 881 18.81 3.82 16.53
C ILE A 881 17.37 3.38 16.82
N LYS A 882 16.86 2.40 16.08
CA LYS A 882 15.47 1.95 16.22
C LYS A 882 15.25 1.28 17.57
N SER A 883 16.17 0.44 18.01
CA SER A 883 16.14 -0.19 19.32
C SER A 883 16.25 0.83 20.45
N GLY A 884 17.13 1.82 20.31
CA GLY A 884 17.30 2.90 21.30
C GLY A 884 16.05 3.75 21.47
N LEU A 885 15.46 4.20 20.35
CA LEU A 885 14.19 4.93 20.37
C LEU A 885 13.06 4.11 20.99
N ARG A 886 13.02 2.79 20.74
CA ARG A 886 12.04 1.89 21.36
C ARG A 886 12.23 1.78 22.88
N GLU A 887 13.46 1.71 23.38
CA GLU A 887 13.70 1.67 24.82
C GLU A 887 13.40 3.02 25.49
N ILE A 888 13.73 4.14 24.83
CA ILE A 888 13.34 5.48 25.28
C ILE A 888 11.82 5.59 25.36
N ALA A 889 11.09 5.14 24.32
CA ALA A 889 9.63 5.19 24.29
C ALA A 889 8.93 4.41 25.41
N LYS A 890 9.60 3.44 26.05
CA LYS A 890 9.04 2.68 27.18
C LYS A 890 9.07 3.45 28.50
N VAL A 891 9.99 4.41 28.64
CA VAL A 891 10.21 5.15 29.90
C VAL A 891 9.89 6.62 29.78
N HIS A 892 9.94 7.17 28.57
CA HIS A 892 9.61 8.56 28.27
C HIS A 892 8.13 8.81 28.51
N LYS A 893 7.81 9.85 29.28
CA LYS A 893 6.44 10.26 29.63
C LYS A 893 5.91 11.39 28.76
N GLY A 894 6.78 11.99 27.94
CA GLY A 894 6.40 13.04 26.99
C GLY A 894 6.13 12.47 25.60
N ASP A 895 6.41 13.28 24.59
CA ASP A 895 6.10 12.98 23.20
C ASP A 895 7.36 12.91 22.30
N PHE A 896 7.18 12.36 21.11
CA PHE A 896 8.17 12.37 20.03
C PHE A 896 7.70 13.30 18.91
N ARG A 897 8.55 14.22 18.47
CA ARG A 897 8.19 15.22 17.44
C ARG A 897 9.13 15.12 16.26
N LEU A 898 8.59 14.88 15.06
CA LEU A 898 9.37 14.86 13.82
C LEU A 898 9.65 16.28 13.35
N THR A 899 10.87 16.55 12.90
CA THR A 899 11.22 17.84 12.33
C THR A 899 11.07 17.84 10.80
N PRO A 900 10.81 19.01 10.18
CA PRO A 900 10.79 19.13 8.72
C PRO A 900 12.14 18.82 8.04
N ASN A 901 13.22 18.78 8.83
CA ASN A 901 14.59 18.44 8.43
C ASN A 901 14.93 16.96 8.67
N GLN A 902 13.92 16.11 8.92
CA GLN A 902 14.05 14.64 9.03
C GLN A 902 14.73 14.18 10.32
N HIS A 903 14.63 14.95 11.39
CA HIS A 903 15.16 14.61 12.70
C HIS A 903 14.04 14.37 13.71
N LEU A 904 14.41 14.07 14.95
CA LEU A 904 13.49 13.69 16.02
C LEU A 904 13.77 14.49 17.28
N ILE A 905 12.71 14.99 17.91
CA ILE A 905 12.76 15.65 19.21
C ILE A 905 12.09 14.75 20.25
N LEU A 906 12.79 14.50 21.36
CA LEU A 906 12.18 14.03 22.60
C LEU A 906 11.60 15.26 23.31
N GLY A 907 10.29 15.41 23.29
CA GLY A 907 9.61 16.55 23.91
C GLY A 907 9.16 16.26 25.35
N ASN A 908 9.04 17.31 26.16
CA ASN A 908 8.42 17.26 27.49
C ASN A 908 9.13 16.35 28.51
N VAL A 909 10.47 16.32 28.48
CA VAL A 909 11.26 15.57 29.47
C VAL A 909 11.35 16.39 30.76
N SER A 910 10.91 15.83 31.89
CA SER A 910 11.04 16.51 33.19
C SER A 910 12.52 16.60 33.63
N GLU A 911 12.86 17.58 34.48
CA GLU A 911 14.21 17.68 35.07
C GLU A 911 14.60 16.38 35.80
N GLN A 912 13.64 15.71 36.44
CA GLN A 912 13.85 14.47 37.20
C GLN A 912 14.12 13.27 36.28
N ASP A 913 13.45 13.18 35.14
CA ASP A 913 13.60 12.07 34.19
C ASP A 913 14.81 12.26 33.25
N LYS A 914 15.32 13.49 33.12
CA LYS A 914 16.42 13.84 32.20
C LYS A 914 17.68 12.96 32.36
N PRO A 915 18.22 12.68 33.57
CA PRO A 915 19.39 11.82 33.71
C PRO A 915 19.19 10.40 33.16
N GLN A 916 18.00 9.83 33.34
CA GLN A 916 17.65 8.51 32.82
C GLN A 916 17.60 8.52 31.29
N ILE A 917 17.01 9.56 30.70
CA ILE A 917 16.97 9.73 29.24
C ILE A 917 18.39 9.93 28.67
N GLU A 918 19.24 10.72 29.32
CA GLU A 918 20.64 10.91 28.92
C GLU A 918 21.45 9.62 28.95
N GLU A 919 21.22 8.74 29.94
CA GLU A 919 21.86 7.43 30.00
C GLU A 919 21.46 6.56 28.79
N LEU A 920 20.16 6.54 28.44
CA LEU A 920 19.68 5.82 27.27
C LEU A 920 20.22 6.41 25.96
N LEU A 921 20.22 7.74 25.82
CA LEU A 921 20.78 8.41 24.66
C LEU A 921 22.26 8.03 24.46
N LYS A 922 23.07 8.09 25.53
CA LYS A 922 24.48 7.67 25.51
C LYS A 922 24.65 6.20 25.18
N LYS A 923 23.87 5.33 25.82
CA LYS A 923 23.91 3.87 25.62
C LYS A 923 23.68 3.48 24.15
N TYR A 924 22.75 4.17 23.49
CA TYR A 924 22.40 3.92 22.09
C TYR A 924 23.08 4.87 21.10
N LYS A 925 23.97 5.75 21.58
CA LYS A 925 24.70 6.77 20.79
C LYS A 925 23.80 7.76 20.04
N LEU A 926 22.64 8.05 20.61
CA LEU A 926 21.66 9.00 20.07
C LEU A 926 21.95 10.46 20.50
N ASP A 927 22.95 10.66 21.35
CA ASP A 927 23.41 11.98 21.82
C ASP A 927 24.57 12.57 20.99
N ASN A 928 25.03 11.87 19.94
CA ASN A 928 26.13 12.38 19.11
C ASN A 928 25.68 13.56 18.25
N LEU A 929 26.24 14.74 18.53
CA LEU A 929 26.01 15.99 17.79
C LEU A 929 27.30 16.60 17.23
N GLN A 930 28.43 15.87 17.27
CA GLN A 930 29.75 16.37 16.89
C GLN A 930 29.98 16.36 15.36
N PHE A 931 28.99 16.82 14.61
CA PHE A 931 29.00 16.89 13.15
C PHE A 931 29.36 18.30 12.66
N THR A 932 29.80 18.40 11.40
CA THR A 932 30.01 19.72 10.77
C THR A 932 28.69 20.45 10.56
N GLY A 933 28.74 21.78 10.48
CA GLY A 933 27.58 22.60 10.12
C GLY A 933 26.97 22.20 8.77
N LEU A 934 27.79 21.72 7.83
CA LEU A 934 27.33 21.17 6.54
C LEU A 934 26.44 19.93 6.72
N ARG A 935 26.87 18.96 7.55
CA ARG A 935 26.12 17.71 7.74
C ARG A 935 24.82 17.92 8.52
N LEU A 936 24.85 18.75 9.55
CA LEU A 936 23.62 19.13 10.29
C LEU A 936 22.61 19.84 9.38
N ASN A 937 23.06 20.57 8.36
CA ASN A 937 22.19 21.24 7.40
C ASN A 937 22.04 20.46 6.08
N SER A 938 22.22 19.14 6.13
CA SER A 938 22.09 18.25 4.99
C SER A 938 20.76 17.51 4.98
N MET A 939 20.14 17.38 3.81
CA MET A 939 18.89 16.63 3.67
C MET A 939 18.80 15.94 2.31
N SER A 940 18.29 14.71 2.28
CA SER A 940 18.07 13.97 1.04
C SER A 940 16.62 13.50 0.91
N CYS A 941 16.20 13.15 -0.31
CA CYS A 941 14.98 12.36 -0.48
C CYS A 941 15.30 10.88 -0.50
N VAL A 942 14.28 10.04 -0.31
CA VAL A 942 14.41 8.58 -0.34
C VAL A 942 15.08 8.08 -1.63
N ALA A 943 14.59 8.51 -2.80
CA ALA A 943 15.02 8.03 -4.11
C ALA A 943 15.06 6.49 -4.21
N LEU A 944 16.13 5.90 -4.74
CA LEU A 944 16.28 4.45 -4.82
C LEU A 944 16.53 3.86 -3.43
N PRO A 945 16.00 2.65 -3.14
CA PRO A 945 15.42 1.69 -4.09
C PRO A 945 13.89 1.75 -4.24
N THR A 946 13.17 2.53 -3.42
CA THR A 946 11.71 2.44 -3.32
C THR A 946 10.95 3.46 -4.15
N CYS A 947 11.57 4.58 -4.52
CA CYS A 947 10.92 5.60 -5.35
C CYS A 947 10.92 5.18 -6.82
N GLY A 948 9.73 4.85 -7.35
CA GLY A 948 9.55 4.53 -8.78
C GLY A 948 9.76 5.69 -9.77
N LEU A 949 10.16 6.87 -9.29
CA LEU A 949 10.47 8.06 -10.10
C LEU A 949 11.94 8.51 -9.99
N ALA A 950 12.77 7.80 -9.21
CA ALA A 950 14.15 8.16 -9.02
C ALA A 950 14.96 7.95 -10.31
N MET A 951 15.84 8.89 -10.62
CA MET A 951 16.79 8.82 -11.74
C MET A 951 18.22 8.56 -11.26
N ALA A 952 18.53 8.99 -10.03
CA ALA A 952 19.80 8.79 -9.35
C ALA A 952 19.58 8.42 -7.87
N GLU A 953 20.65 8.04 -7.19
CA GLU A 953 20.66 7.89 -5.73
C GLU A 953 20.41 9.24 -5.04
N SER A 954 20.04 9.18 -3.76
CA SER A 954 19.90 10.37 -2.91
C SER A 954 20.25 10.00 -1.48
N GLU A 955 19.32 9.40 -0.73
CA GLU A 955 19.51 8.98 0.66
C GLU A 955 20.75 8.11 0.88
N ARG A 956 20.99 7.13 0.03
CA ARG A 956 22.12 6.20 0.15
C ARG A 956 23.47 6.79 -0.26
N TYR A 957 23.46 7.94 -0.93
CA TYR A 957 24.66 8.56 -1.50
C TYR A 957 25.07 9.85 -0.78
N LEU A 958 24.10 10.67 -0.34
CA LEU A 958 24.37 11.93 0.33
C LEU A 958 25.37 11.78 1.50
N PRO A 959 25.27 10.77 2.40
CA PRO A 959 26.23 10.60 3.49
C PRO A 959 27.69 10.52 3.00
N THR A 960 27.94 9.75 1.94
CA THR A 960 29.28 9.57 1.35
C THR A 960 29.80 10.86 0.74
N LEU A 961 28.95 11.58 0.00
CA LEU A 961 29.31 12.86 -0.59
C LEU A 961 29.63 13.90 0.49
N VAL A 962 28.78 13.99 1.52
CA VAL A 962 28.99 14.90 2.66
C VAL A 962 30.28 14.56 3.38
N SER A 963 30.59 13.29 3.65
CA SER A 963 31.87 12.90 4.28
C SER A 963 33.09 13.38 3.49
N LYS A 964 33.04 13.37 2.15
CA LYS A 964 34.13 13.88 1.31
C LYS A 964 34.20 15.40 1.32
N LEU A 965 33.05 16.08 1.34
CA LEU A 965 32.99 17.54 1.48
C LEU A 965 33.44 18.01 2.87
N GLU A 966 33.18 17.24 3.92
CA GLU A 966 33.63 17.56 5.29
C GLU A 966 35.15 17.68 5.38
N ILE A 967 35.90 16.83 4.68
CA ILE A 967 37.36 16.97 4.60
C ILE A 967 37.75 18.35 4.07
N ILE A 968 37.07 18.81 3.01
CA ILE A 968 37.30 20.13 2.42
C ILE A 968 36.88 21.26 3.37
N ILE A 969 35.72 21.11 4.04
CA ILE A 969 35.21 22.06 5.02
C ILE A 969 36.21 22.24 6.18
N GLU A 970 36.76 21.14 6.69
CA GLU A 970 37.79 21.16 7.75
C GLU A 970 39.10 21.80 7.26
N GLU A 971 39.59 21.43 6.07
CA GLU A 971 40.77 22.05 5.44
C GLU A 971 40.60 23.58 5.28
N CYS A 972 39.37 24.05 5.06
CA CYS A 972 39.03 25.46 4.92
C CYS A 972 38.75 26.18 6.25
N GLY A 973 38.73 25.47 7.38
CA GLY A 973 38.38 26.04 8.69
C GLY A 973 36.89 26.38 8.85
N LEU A 974 36.01 25.73 8.07
CA LEU A 974 34.57 25.99 8.00
C LEU A 974 33.73 24.99 8.83
N ARG A 975 34.33 24.26 9.78
CA ARG A 975 33.66 23.18 10.54
C ARG A 975 32.31 23.62 11.14
N GLY A 976 32.27 24.81 11.72
CA GLY A 976 31.08 25.38 12.37
C GLY A 976 30.12 26.12 11.45
N ASP A 977 30.49 26.31 10.17
CA ASP A 977 29.67 27.06 9.22
C ASP A 977 28.49 26.23 8.73
N ALA A 978 27.29 26.75 8.96
CA ALA A 978 26.06 26.16 8.45
C ALA A 978 25.92 26.50 6.95
N ILE A 979 26.03 25.48 6.10
CA ILE A 979 25.79 25.54 4.66
C ILE A 979 24.73 24.51 4.33
N THR A 980 23.62 24.95 3.74
CA THR A 980 22.50 24.06 3.39
C THR A 980 22.84 23.26 2.13
N ILE A 981 22.91 21.93 2.26
CA ILE A 981 23.12 21.01 1.13
C ILE A 981 21.96 20.03 1.01
N ARG A 982 21.32 20.00 -0.17
CA ARG A 982 20.14 19.15 -0.36
C ARG A 982 20.25 18.29 -1.61
N MET A 983 19.85 17.03 -1.50
CA MET A 983 19.91 16.07 -2.60
C MET A 983 18.55 15.47 -2.92
N THR A 984 18.22 15.38 -4.21
CA THR A 984 17.02 14.68 -4.69
C THR A 984 17.39 13.76 -5.84
N GLY A 985 16.78 12.57 -5.90
CA GLY A 985 17.08 11.60 -6.96
C GLY A 985 16.47 11.94 -8.33
N CYS A 986 15.58 12.93 -8.40
CA CYS A 986 14.92 13.39 -9.64
C CYS A 986 14.35 14.82 -9.48
N PRO A 987 13.89 15.50 -10.56
CA PRO A 987 13.56 16.92 -10.53
C PRO A 987 12.25 17.27 -9.79
N ASN A 988 11.55 16.28 -9.21
CA ASN A 988 10.37 16.50 -8.38
C ASN A 988 10.65 17.33 -7.11
N GLY A 989 11.90 17.33 -6.63
CA GLY A 989 12.35 18.19 -5.53
C GLY A 989 11.78 17.81 -4.16
N CYS A 990 11.72 16.52 -3.82
CA CYS A 990 11.11 16.06 -2.57
C CYS A 990 11.84 16.56 -1.32
N ALA A 991 13.18 16.64 -1.37
CA ALA A 991 14.01 17.21 -0.30
C ALA A 991 14.19 18.73 -0.45
N ARG A 992 13.22 19.43 -1.07
CA ARG A 992 13.24 20.89 -1.22
C ARG A 992 14.60 21.45 -1.69
N PRO A 993 15.22 20.89 -2.75
CA PRO A 993 16.60 21.22 -3.11
C PRO A 993 16.72 22.64 -3.67
N TYR A 994 15.67 23.16 -4.31
CA TYR A 994 15.76 24.44 -5.03
C TYR A 994 15.81 25.67 -4.13
N VAL A 995 15.62 25.51 -2.82
CA VAL A 995 15.76 26.58 -1.81
C VAL A 995 17.03 26.42 -0.95
N ALA A 996 17.90 25.46 -1.27
CA ALA A 996 19.19 25.29 -0.60
C ALA A 996 20.33 26.02 -1.32
N GLU A 997 21.37 26.36 -0.56
CA GLU A 997 22.58 26.99 -1.06
C GLU A 997 23.34 26.11 -2.04
N ILE A 998 23.42 24.80 -1.74
CA ILE A 998 23.98 23.76 -2.62
C ILE A 998 22.93 22.69 -2.85
N ALA A 999 22.67 22.34 -4.12
CA ALA A 999 21.74 21.28 -4.44
C ALA A 999 22.20 20.34 -5.55
N CYS A 1000 22.04 19.04 -5.29
CA CYS A 1000 22.30 17.97 -6.24
C CYS A 1000 20.96 17.36 -6.69
N VAL A 1001 20.60 17.56 -7.96
CA VAL A 1001 19.34 17.07 -8.54
C VAL A 1001 19.64 15.96 -9.55
N GLY A 1002 19.23 14.73 -9.22
CA GLY A 1002 19.49 13.53 -10.03
C GLY A 1002 18.97 13.65 -11.46
N LYS A 1003 19.82 13.30 -12.43
CA LYS A 1003 19.53 13.31 -13.87
C LYS A 1003 19.62 11.91 -14.48
N ALA A 1004 20.58 11.11 -14.03
CA ALA A 1004 20.76 9.70 -14.36
C ALA A 1004 21.55 9.01 -13.24
N LEU A 1005 21.71 7.69 -13.30
CA LEU A 1005 22.43 6.95 -12.26
C LEU A 1005 23.85 7.51 -12.09
N GLY A 1006 24.20 7.89 -10.85
CA GLY A 1006 25.50 8.49 -10.51
C GLY A 1006 25.73 9.91 -11.04
N THR A 1007 24.72 10.58 -11.61
CA THR A 1007 24.86 11.85 -12.32
C THR A 1007 23.84 12.89 -11.86
N TYR A 1008 24.29 14.11 -11.53
CA TYR A 1008 23.49 15.17 -10.91
C TYR A 1008 23.65 16.52 -11.61
N ASN A 1009 22.58 17.29 -11.70
CA ASN A 1009 22.68 18.72 -11.94
C ASN A 1009 23.00 19.43 -10.62
N LEU A 1010 24.01 20.30 -10.63
CA LEU A 1010 24.42 21.11 -9.49
C LEU A 1010 23.76 22.49 -9.58
N TYR A 1011 23.03 22.85 -8.54
CA TYR A 1011 22.39 24.15 -8.39
C TYR A 1011 23.03 24.90 -7.21
N LEU A 1012 23.21 26.21 -7.35
CA LEU A 1012 23.87 27.07 -6.37
C LEU A 1012 23.08 28.37 -6.14
N GLY A 1013 23.26 29.00 -4.99
CA GLY A 1013 22.80 30.38 -4.73
C GLY A 1013 21.44 30.53 -4.05
N GLY A 1014 20.86 29.43 -3.55
CA GLY A 1014 19.67 29.50 -2.70
C GLY A 1014 19.94 30.30 -1.43
N GLY A 1015 18.91 30.87 -0.83
CA GLY A 1015 19.05 31.63 0.42
C GLY A 1015 19.10 30.69 1.62
N PHE A 1016 19.98 30.96 2.59
CA PHE A 1016 20.13 30.12 3.79
C PHE A 1016 18.82 29.97 4.60
N TYR A 1017 17.93 30.96 4.56
CA TYR A 1017 16.63 30.93 5.25
C TYR A 1017 15.50 30.37 4.39
N GLY A 1018 15.78 29.81 3.21
CA GLY A 1018 14.78 29.31 2.27
C GLY A 1018 14.01 30.41 1.50
N GLN A 1019 14.49 31.66 1.55
CA GLN A 1019 13.85 32.86 1.00
C GLN A 1019 14.20 33.17 -0.47
N ARG A 1020 15.05 32.34 -1.09
CA ARG A 1020 15.51 32.55 -2.48
C ARG A 1020 15.76 31.20 -3.16
N LEU A 1021 15.41 31.11 -4.45
CA LEU A 1021 15.70 29.94 -5.27
C LEU A 1021 17.18 29.92 -5.67
N ASN A 1022 17.76 28.73 -5.74
CA ASN A 1022 19.04 28.53 -6.42
C ASN A 1022 18.87 28.57 -7.94
N LYS A 1023 20.00 28.55 -8.65
CA LYS A 1023 20.06 28.51 -10.12
C LYS A 1023 20.96 27.36 -10.55
N LEU A 1024 20.65 26.79 -11.71
CA LEU A 1024 21.46 25.75 -12.32
C LEU A 1024 22.86 26.30 -12.59
N TYR A 1025 23.87 25.72 -11.94
CA TYR A 1025 25.27 26.07 -12.17
C TYR A 1025 25.85 25.19 -13.28
N LYS A 1026 25.67 23.86 -13.17
CA LYS A 1026 26.24 22.92 -14.14
C LYS A 1026 25.43 21.63 -14.18
N GLU A 1027 25.34 21.04 -15.37
CA GLU A 1027 24.56 19.82 -15.59
C GLU A 1027 25.41 18.56 -15.61
N SER A 1028 24.77 17.43 -15.32
CA SER A 1028 25.33 16.09 -15.56
C SER A 1028 26.68 15.80 -14.89
N LEU A 1029 26.90 16.28 -13.67
CA LEU A 1029 28.12 16.06 -12.92
C LEU A 1029 28.16 14.71 -12.23
N LYS A 1030 29.33 14.07 -12.22
CA LYS A 1030 29.65 12.94 -11.34
C LYS A 1030 30.22 13.44 -10.01
N GLU A 1031 30.42 12.54 -9.07
CA GLU A 1031 30.99 12.86 -7.75
C GLU A 1031 32.30 13.65 -7.83
N GLU A 1032 33.25 13.17 -8.64
CA GLU A 1032 34.56 13.82 -8.83
C GLU A 1032 34.44 15.25 -9.36
N ASP A 1033 33.50 15.48 -10.28
CA ASP A 1033 33.23 16.81 -10.83
C ASP A 1033 32.59 17.72 -9.77
N ILE A 1034 31.62 17.21 -9.00
CA ILE A 1034 30.97 17.98 -7.91
C ILE A 1034 32.02 18.43 -6.89
N LEU A 1035 32.91 17.53 -6.46
CA LEU A 1035 33.98 17.86 -5.52
C LEU A 1035 34.99 18.83 -6.14
N GLY A 1036 35.34 18.64 -7.42
CA GLY A 1036 36.24 19.52 -8.16
C GLY A 1036 35.71 20.95 -8.32
N GLU A 1037 34.40 21.13 -8.49
CA GLU A 1037 33.75 22.44 -8.57
C GLU A 1037 33.60 23.09 -7.18
N LEU A 1038 33.18 22.33 -6.16
CA LEU A 1038 32.90 22.89 -4.83
C LEU A 1038 34.17 23.20 -4.02
N LYS A 1039 35.25 22.41 -4.16
CA LYS A 1039 36.50 22.62 -3.41
C LYS A 1039 37.06 24.05 -3.56
N PRO A 1040 37.28 24.57 -4.79
CA PRO A 1040 37.78 25.94 -4.95
C PRO A 1040 36.77 26.98 -4.46
N MET A 1041 35.46 26.77 -4.65
CA MET A 1041 34.43 27.71 -4.17
C MET A 1041 34.41 27.84 -2.65
N LEU A 1042 34.45 26.71 -1.93
CA LEU A 1042 34.48 26.69 -0.46
C LEU A 1042 35.78 27.30 0.08
N SER A 1043 36.91 27.02 -0.58
CA SER A 1043 38.21 27.63 -0.23
C SER A 1043 38.19 29.15 -0.38
N ARG A 1044 37.52 29.67 -1.40
CA ARG A 1044 37.33 31.11 -1.60
C ARG A 1044 36.33 31.69 -0.63
N TYR A 1045 35.21 31.01 -0.37
CA TYR A 1045 34.23 31.44 0.62
C TYR A 1045 34.87 31.66 2.00
N ALA A 1046 35.72 30.73 2.44
CA ALA A 1046 36.44 30.88 3.71
C ALA A 1046 37.33 32.14 3.79
N LYS A 1047 37.85 32.61 2.66
CA LYS A 1047 38.84 33.72 2.59
C LYS A 1047 38.25 35.06 2.18
N GLU A 1048 37.23 35.03 1.33
CA GLU A 1048 36.71 36.19 0.59
C GLU A 1048 35.27 36.55 0.99
N ARG A 1049 34.64 35.82 1.92
CA ARG A 1049 33.30 36.18 2.43
C ARG A 1049 33.32 37.50 3.20
N ASN A 1050 32.23 38.24 3.09
CA ASN A 1050 31.98 39.36 3.99
C ASN A 1050 31.53 38.85 5.37
N ASP A 1051 31.60 39.72 6.38
CA ASP A 1051 31.16 39.36 7.73
C ASP A 1051 29.66 39.03 7.74
N GLY A 1052 29.30 37.89 8.34
CA GLY A 1052 27.93 37.36 8.34
C GLY A 1052 27.39 36.86 6.99
N GLU A 1053 28.16 36.89 5.90
CA GLU A 1053 27.72 36.44 4.58
C GLU A 1053 27.59 34.91 4.52
N ARG A 1054 26.45 34.42 4.01
CA ARG A 1054 26.18 32.99 3.79
C ARG A 1054 26.70 32.52 2.44
N PHE A 1055 26.98 31.22 2.30
CA PHE A 1055 27.58 30.64 1.08
C PHE A 1055 26.73 30.91 -0.17
N GLY A 1056 25.41 30.83 -0.06
CA GLY A 1056 24.48 31.12 -1.16
C GLY A 1056 24.52 32.57 -1.64
N ASP A 1057 24.75 33.53 -0.74
CA ASP A 1057 24.93 34.94 -1.08
C ASP A 1057 26.30 35.18 -1.69
N PHE A 1058 27.33 34.55 -1.13
CA PHE A 1058 28.70 34.58 -1.63
C PHE A 1058 28.78 34.13 -3.09
N VAL A 1059 28.19 32.99 -3.46
CA VAL A 1059 28.30 32.49 -4.84
C VAL A 1059 27.61 33.41 -5.87
N ILE A 1060 26.59 34.17 -5.46
CA ILE A 1060 25.96 35.19 -6.28
C ILE A 1060 26.86 36.41 -6.41
N ARG A 1061 27.40 36.92 -5.29
CA ARG A 1061 28.30 38.08 -5.29
C ARG A 1061 29.55 37.84 -6.12
N MET A 1062 30.10 36.64 -6.06
CA MET A 1062 31.28 36.24 -6.82
C MET A 1062 30.98 35.90 -8.29
N GLY A 1063 29.72 35.95 -8.71
CA GLY A 1063 29.32 35.79 -10.11
C GLY A 1063 29.30 34.34 -10.61
N TYR A 1064 29.28 33.34 -9.72
CA TYR A 1064 29.15 31.93 -10.14
C TYR A 1064 27.76 31.65 -10.72
N VAL A 1065 26.72 32.29 -10.16
CA VAL A 1065 25.33 32.17 -10.60
C VAL A 1065 24.60 33.51 -10.40
N LYS A 1066 23.53 33.76 -11.17
CA LYS A 1066 22.62 34.89 -10.94
C LYS A 1066 21.60 34.58 -9.85
N ALA A 1067 21.16 35.59 -9.13
CA ALA A 1067 20.06 35.47 -8.18
C ALA A 1067 18.73 35.13 -8.88
N THR A 1068 17.97 34.18 -8.31
CA THR A 1068 16.62 33.82 -8.78
C THR A 1068 15.59 34.18 -7.72
N LYS A 1069 14.75 35.18 -8.00
CA LYS A 1069 13.68 35.61 -7.08
C LYS A 1069 12.32 35.00 -7.40
N TYR A 1070 12.05 34.77 -8.68
CA TYR A 1070 10.76 34.26 -9.17
C TYR A 1070 10.95 32.98 -9.97
N GLY A 1071 9.94 32.10 -9.94
CA GLY A 1071 9.98 30.83 -10.68
C GLY A 1071 10.08 31.00 -12.20
N LYS A 1072 9.45 32.04 -12.76
CA LYS A 1072 9.49 32.33 -14.22
C LYS A 1072 10.91 32.55 -14.74
N ASP A 1073 11.79 33.12 -13.92
CA ASP A 1073 13.18 33.46 -14.29
C ASP A 1073 14.18 32.33 -13.93
N PHE A 1074 13.68 31.19 -13.45
CA PHE A 1074 14.51 30.09 -12.96
C PHE A 1074 15.37 29.47 -14.06
N HIS A 1075 14.84 29.40 -15.28
CA HIS A 1075 15.52 28.81 -16.45
C HIS A 1075 16.32 29.83 -17.28
N ASP A 1076 16.29 31.10 -16.90
CA ASP A 1076 17.02 32.15 -17.60
C ASP A 1076 18.49 32.12 -17.18
N LEU A 1077 19.39 32.08 -18.15
CA LEU A 1077 20.85 32.00 -17.93
C LEU A 1077 21.43 33.34 -17.47
#